data_AF-A0AA39HJ48-F1
#
_entry.id   AF-A0AA39HJ48-F1
#
_cell.length_a   1.000
_cell.length_b   1.000
_cell.length_c   1.000
_cell.angle_alpha   90.00
_cell.angle_beta   90.00
_cell.angle_gamma   90.00
#
_symmetry.space_group_name_H-M   'P 1'
#
loop_
_entity.id
_entity.type
_entity.pdbx_description
1 polymer ?
#
loop_
_entity_poly.entity_id
_entity_poly.type
_entity_poly.pdbx_seq_one_letter_code
_entity_poly.pdbx_strand_id
1 'polypeptide(L)'
;MTPGAAMHSFTSFPWEGGTLSPPSSENASSMSNCSSASPCSTTDLLLQVESGNVDRTRPMKKIKNVRKSSTLKCVVCGDKPTGYHYDVLSCNGCKTFFRRTVISNRKFACSRGGKCAFTKDFRCACRSCRFEKCVHVGMNPKAIQFPMDPETSKNDPSDDEVEIVDKYEEALGLLGRLLYVEDCCDRLRVSNVPLNYHETVDDVLNKPSLVESSNTYKKLDTFYDKDLPTTKRWMIVDCLLAIEYAKAFDAFSRLCRKDQMALIRHVSFVITGLSQAYSSYEKNLDIVTFPDGSCPLLEGPQRGIPHLTVTDVALKDTYRRPIAPLKRIEISRKQYVFLKAIMLFTPNSDEMSPEAVEVVDGERSKYCSALHRILARELGELEGTKKYGEILTVSEAFVRFSDNRREKINICSLMTPMTLSAIGQVVVLQRDNASLDAVRVVFESRDGLGSVQKRASAIQAFSTKAQFSGMRKQRSLLSLDDPIVVNALQGLPSGAPGSSSVIASAQNAASPEFRNLNENKPGEPAFQMSMTPELKIAFRSNNLCGQAITVPATIINTTPLLQAFKVKTTSNDIFRVSPPLGIIRAGEAIPLSITFSGPTKPEPNKHFFAIHHMHVSPEDACKPARDLWTASARPDGVKRIAASFENEDGSPHAL
;
A
#
# COMPACT_ATOMS: atom_id res chain seq x y z
N MET A 1 16.53 58.50 14.03
CA MET A 1 16.68 58.40 15.50
C MET A 1 17.09 56.97 15.82
N THR A 2 18.36 56.78 16.17
CA THR A 2 18.93 55.63 16.92
C THR A 2 18.50 55.71 18.41
N PRO A 3 18.74 54.73 19.32
CA PRO A 3 19.83 53.71 19.39
C PRO A 3 19.31 52.26 19.51
N GLY A 4 20.10 51.17 19.64
CA GLY A 4 21.54 50.85 19.80
C GLY A 4 21.62 49.43 20.43
N ALA A 5 22.71 48.66 20.56
CA ALA A 5 24.13 48.68 20.18
C ALA A 5 24.59 47.18 20.07
N ALA A 6 25.59 46.75 19.27
CA ALA A 6 27.03 46.61 19.58
C ALA A 6 27.35 46.09 21.02
N MET A 7 28.29 45.18 21.32
CA MET A 7 29.29 44.42 20.51
C MET A 7 29.91 43.24 21.35
N HIS A 8 31.01 42.63 20.88
CA HIS A 8 31.91 41.62 21.53
C HIS A 8 31.41 40.16 21.51
N SER A 9 32.04 39.14 20.90
CA SER A 9 33.45 38.78 20.61
C SER A 9 34.24 38.25 21.82
N PHE A 10 34.68 36.97 21.80
CA PHE A 10 36.06 36.54 22.16
C PHE A 10 36.35 35.05 21.83
N THR A 11 37.33 34.87 20.93
CA THR A 11 38.33 33.78 20.71
C THR A 11 38.18 32.34 21.25
N SER A 12 38.34 31.42 20.28
CA SER A 12 39.18 30.19 20.26
C SER A 12 40.29 30.00 21.32
N PHE A 13 40.58 28.76 21.75
CA PHE A 13 41.69 27.87 21.27
C PHE A 13 41.63 26.48 22.00
N PRO A 14 42.31 25.41 21.50
CA PRO A 14 42.23 24.02 22.01
C PRO A 14 43.56 23.49 22.61
N TRP A 15 43.57 22.27 23.18
CA TRP A 15 44.74 21.34 23.15
C TRP A 15 44.33 19.87 23.43
N GLU A 16 45.31 18.98 23.23
CA GLU A 16 45.31 17.52 23.05
C GLU A 16 45.30 16.66 24.34
N GLY A 17 45.13 15.34 24.13
CA GLY A 17 46.22 14.36 24.34
C GLY A 17 46.50 13.81 25.75
N GLY A 18 46.44 12.48 25.90
CA GLY A 18 46.92 11.79 27.10
C GLY A 18 46.61 10.28 27.16
N THR A 19 47.54 9.45 26.69
CA THR A 19 47.59 8.00 26.97
C THR A 19 48.22 7.73 28.34
N LEU A 20 47.82 6.66 29.05
CA LEU A 20 48.65 5.90 30.00
C LEU A 20 47.92 4.66 30.59
N SER A 21 48.68 3.59 30.81
CA SER A 21 48.37 2.33 31.51
C SER A 21 49.68 1.76 32.08
N PRO A 22 49.69 0.70 32.91
CA PRO A 22 48.98 0.44 34.18
C PRO A 22 50.01 0.36 35.36
N PRO A 23 49.66 -0.24 36.52
CA PRO A 23 50.40 -1.47 36.90
C PRO A 23 49.53 -2.55 37.60
N SER A 24 50.17 -3.63 38.04
CA SER A 24 49.60 -4.98 38.31
C SER A 24 49.99 -5.58 39.68
N SER A 25 49.50 -6.82 39.95
CA SER A 25 49.88 -7.79 41.01
C SER A 25 49.17 -7.68 42.40
N GLU A 26 48.90 -8.74 43.18
CA GLU A 26 48.92 -10.21 42.95
C GLU A 26 48.13 -11.01 44.03
N ASN A 27 48.04 -12.35 43.88
CA ASN A 27 47.54 -13.40 44.80
C ASN A 27 46.01 -13.47 45.07
N ALA A 28 45.19 -14.49 44.74
CA ALA A 28 45.29 -15.91 44.30
C ALA A 28 44.89 -16.96 45.37
N SER A 29 43.77 -17.66 45.16
CA SER A 29 43.57 -19.07 45.60
C SER A 29 42.41 -19.78 44.85
N SER A 30 42.76 -20.76 44.01
CA SER A 30 42.05 -22.02 43.67
C SER A 30 40.50 -22.11 43.53
N MET A 31 40.07 -22.42 42.28
CA MET A 31 39.20 -23.56 41.86
C MET A 31 37.77 -23.76 42.47
N SER A 32 36.73 -24.18 41.72
CA SER A 32 36.65 -24.67 40.33
C SER A 32 35.23 -24.54 39.71
N ASN A 33 35.20 -24.38 38.38
CA ASN A 33 34.15 -24.67 37.38
C ASN A 33 32.64 -24.55 37.73
N CYS A 34 31.98 -23.55 37.13
CA CYS A 34 30.69 -23.77 36.47
C CYS A 34 30.59 -22.99 35.12
N SER A 35 31.03 -23.63 34.04
CA SER A 35 30.98 -23.06 32.69
C SER A 35 29.61 -23.23 32.04
N SER A 36 28.65 -22.33 32.30
CA SER A 36 27.45 -22.08 31.44
C SER A 36 26.45 -21.08 32.04
N ALA A 37 26.90 -19.89 32.45
CA ALA A 37 25.98 -18.78 32.73
C ALA A 37 25.52 -18.12 31.42
N SER A 38 24.52 -18.71 30.75
CA SER A 38 23.81 -18.09 29.63
C SER A 38 23.23 -16.72 30.04
N PRO A 39 23.19 -15.71 29.14
CA PRO A 39 22.57 -14.43 29.45
C PRO A 39 21.05 -14.62 29.56
N CYS A 40 20.55 -14.72 30.79
CA CYS A 40 19.12 -14.84 31.10
C CYS A 40 18.34 -13.70 30.40
N SER A 41 17.45 -14.08 29.48
CA SER A 41 16.67 -13.12 28.70
C SER A 41 15.61 -12.49 29.60
N THR A 42 15.24 -11.23 29.34
CA THR A 42 14.09 -10.62 30.04
C THR A 42 12.79 -11.37 29.79
N THR A 43 12.71 -12.15 28.70
CA THR A 43 11.65 -13.12 28.45
C THR A 43 11.64 -14.27 29.45
N ASP A 44 12.81 -14.81 29.84
CA ASP A 44 12.89 -15.93 30.79
C ASP A 44 12.43 -15.51 32.18
N LEU A 45 12.78 -14.30 32.61
CA LEU A 45 12.30 -13.71 33.86
C LEU A 45 10.78 -13.43 33.84
N LEU A 46 10.19 -13.15 32.68
CA LEU A 46 8.74 -13.01 32.54
C LEU A 46 8.03 -14.37 32.54
N LEU A 47 8.61 -15.40 31.93
CA LEU A 47 8.10 -16.78 31.94
C LEU A 47 8.23 -17.43 33.33
N GLN A 48 9.27 -17.10 34.11
CA GLN A 48 9.40 -17.54 35.50
C GLN A 48 8.26 -17.02 36.41
N VAL A 49 7.61 -15.90 36.07
CA VAL A 49 6.39 -15.44 36.78
C VAL A 49 5.19 -16.36 36.52
N GLU A 50 5.20 -17.14 35.44
CA GLU A 50 4.12 -18.08 35.11
C GLU A 50 4.35 -19.49 35.68
N SER A 51 5.57 -19.81 36.14
CA SER A 51 5.91 -21.10 36.77
C SER A 51 6.34 -21.02 38.24
N GLY A 52 6.56 -19.82 38.79
CA GLY A 52 6.97 -19.62 40.17
C GLY A 52 5.80 -19.55 41.15
N ASN A 53 5.74 -20.48 42.11
CA ASN A 53 4.84 -20.41 43.26
C ASN A 53 5.31 -19.32 44.25
N VAL A 54 5.20 -18.05 43.85
CA VAL A 54 5.43 -16.90 44.72
C VAL A 54 4.26 -16.83 45.69
N ASP A 55 4.53 -17.15 46.95
CA ASP A 55 3.55 -17.18 48.04
C ASP A 55 2.73 -15.88 48.08
N ARG A 56 1.47 -15.97 47.67
CA ARG A 56 0.51 -14.84 47.70
C ARG A 56 -0.10 -14.70 49.09
N THR A 57 0.74 -14.54 50.11
CA THR A 57 0.29 -14.42 51.50
C THR A 57 -0.45 -13.10 51.75
N ARG A 58 -1.78 -13.19 51.59
CA ARG A 58 -2.83 -12.22 51.95
C ARG A 58 -2.92 -10.96 51.08
N PRO A 59 -4.14 -10.49 50.76
CA PRO A 59 -4.33 -9.19 50.11
C PRO A 59 -3.89 -8.07 51.05
N MET A 60 -2.80 -7.38 50.72
CA MET A 60 -2.37 -6.18 51.45
C MET A 60 -3.48 -5.12 51.39
N LYS A 61 -3.96 -4.66 52.55
CA LYS A 61 -4.91 -3.54 52.62
C LYS A 61 -4.28 -2.30 51.97
N LYS A 62 -4.78 -1.90 50.80
CA LYS A 62 -4.27 -0.74 50.03
C LYS A 62 -4.36 0.52 50.90
N ILE A 63 -3.21 1.12 51.19
CA ILE A 63 -3.14 2.33 52.03
C ILE A 63 -3.71 3.51 51.25
N LYS A 64 -4.78 4.14 51.77
CA LYS A 64 -5.34 5.38 51.22
C LYS A 64 -4.38 6.55 51.50
N ASN A 65 -4.34 7.55 50.62
CA ASN A 65 -3.54 8.78 50.77
C ASN A 65 -2.00 8.62 50.80
N VAL A 66 -1.43 7.63 50.09
CA VAL A 66 0.03 7.38 49.96
C VAL A 66 0.86 8.68 49.79
N ARG A 67 0.42 9.60 48.93
CA ARG A 67 1.15 10.86 48.62
C ARG A 67 1.38 11.78 49.83
N LYS A 68 0.52 11.71 50.86
CA LYS A 68 0.60 12.53 52.09
C LYS A 68 1.46 11.90 53.19
N SER A 69 1.84 10.63 53.08
CA SER A 69 2.72 10.01 54.08
C SER A 69 4.20 10.31 53.81
N SER A 70 4.95 10.65 54.87
CA SER A 70 6.41 10.77 54.88
C SER A 70 7.12 9.47 55.26
N THR A 71 6.42 8.49 55.81
CA THR A 71 7.00 7.23 56.33
C THR A 71 7.07 6.12 55.28
N LEU A 72 6.26 6.20 54.23
CA LEU A 72 6.23 5.19 53.15
C LEU A 72 7.42 5.35 52.19
N LYS A 73 7.97 4.21 51.75
CA LYS A 73 9.11 4.13 50.81
C LYS A 73 8.78 3.22 49.63
N CYS A 74 9.31 3.52 48.45
CA CYS A 74 9.22 2.65 47.27
C CYS A 74 9.99 1.35 47.52
N VAL A 75 9.33 0.19 47.40
CA VAL A 75 9.97 -1.12 47.71
C VAL A 75 11.05 -1.55 46.71
N VAL A 76 11.20 -0.84 45.58
CA VAL A 76 12.25 -1.09 44.58
C VAL A 76 13.54 -0.29 44.87
N CYS A 77 13.45 0.96 45.34
CA CYS A 77 14.61 1.87 45.43
C CYS A 77 14.62 2.83 46.64
N GLY A 78 13.68 2.69 47.58
CA GLY A 78 13.61 3.52 48.79
C GLY A 78 13.06 4.94 48.63
N ASP A 79 12.99 5.46 47.39
CA ASP A 79 12.48 6.81 47.08
C ASP A 79 11.00 7.01 47.47
N LYS A 80 10.54 8.26 47.61
CA LYS A 80 9.16 8.57 48.04
C LYS A 80 8.14 7.95 47.05
N PRO A 81 7.23 7.07 47.51
CA PRO A 81 6.25 6.46 46.64
C PRO A 81 5.15 7.46 46.29
N THR A 82 4.61 7.31 45.08
CA THR A 82 3.56 8.19 44.54
C THR A 82 2.19 7.51 44.50
N GLY A 83 2.18 6.19 44.69
CA GLY A 83 1.01 5.32 44.72
C GLY A 83 1.44 3.85 44.64
N TYR A 84 0.46 2.97 44.46
CA TYR A 84 0.70 1.62 43.95
C TYR A 84 0.69 1.69 42.43
N HIS A 85 1.74 1.17 41.78
CA HIS A 85 1.83 1.06 40.33
C HIS A 85 2.23 -0.37 39.99
N TYR A 86 1.52 -1.00 39.04
CA TYR A 86 1.71 -2.42 38.71
C TYR A 86 1.63 -3.31 39.96
N ASP A 87 0.57 -3.09 40.75
CA ASP A 87 0.27 -3.73 42.04
C ASP A 87 1.23 -3.45 43.21
N VAL A 88 2.32 -2.68 42.99
CA VAL A 88 3.38 -2.47 43.99
C VAL A 88 3.58 -1.00 44.39
N LEU A 89 3.77 -0.74 45.69
CA LEU A 89 4.04 0.58 46.24
C LEU A 89 5.37 1.16 45.71
N SER A 90 5.29 2.16 44.83
CA SER A 90 6.46 2.62 44.07
C SER A 90 6.48 4.11 43.71
N CYS A 91 7.67 4.61 43.38
CA CYS A 91 7.91 5.97 42.92
C CYS A 91 7.73 6.09 41.40
N ASN A 92 7.51 7.32 40.90
CA ASN A 92 7.36 7.57 39.46
C ASN A 92 8.56 7.08 38.63
N GLY A 93 9.77 7.10 39.20
CA GLY A 93 10.98 6.60 38.54
C GLY A 93 10.95 5.10 38.27
N CYS A 94 10.44 4.28 39.20
CA CYS A 94 10.32 2.83 38.98
C CYS A 94 9.08 2.45 38.18
N LYS A 95 7.94 3.14 38.36
CA LYS A 95 6.77 3.05 37.48
C LYS A 95 7.17 3.19 36.01
N THR A 96 7.79 4.32 35.67
CA THR A 96 8.12 4.67 34.28
C THR A 96 9.19 3.73 33.70
N PHE A 97 10.18 3.35 34.51
CA PHE A 97 11.21 2.40 34.12
C PHE A 97 10.63 1.01 33.80
N PHE A 98 9.74 0.49 34.64
CA PHE A 98 9.09 -0.81 34.43
C PHE A 98 8.21 -0.78 33.17
N ARG A 99 7.32 0.22 33.04
CA ARG A 99 6.46 0.41 31.85
C ARG A 99 7.27 0.45 30.56
N ARG A 100 8.31 1.28 30.49
CA ARG A 100 9.15 1.42 29.27
C ARG A 100 9.88 0.12 28.94
N THR A 101 10.40 -0.59 29.94
CA THR A 101 11.14 -1.84 29.72
C THR A 101 10.25 -2.94 29.16
N VAL A 102 9.04 -3.11 29.71
CA VAL A 102 8.07 -4.11 29.22
C VAL A 102 7.53 -3.73 27.83
N ILE A 103 7.05 -2.49 27.62
CA ILE A 103 6.46 -2.07 26.34
C ILE A 103 7.47 -2.19 25.19
N SER A 104 8.72 -1.77 25.39
CA SER A 104 9.76 -1.82 24.33
C SER A 104 10.58 -3.12 24.33
N ASN A 105 10.15 -4.14 25.10
CA ASN A 105 10.80 -5.45 25.24
C ASN A 105 12.33 -5.41 25.37
N ARG A 106 12.86 -4.42 26.11
CA ARG A 106 14.30 -4.14 26.17
C ARG A 106 15.02 -5.14 27.06
N LYS A 107 15.94 -5.90 26.48
CA LYS A 107 16.85 -6.81 27.20
C LYS A 107 18.00 -6.04 27.85
N PHE A 108 18.39 -6.41 29.07
CA PHE A 108 19.50 -5.79 29.80
C PHE A 108 20.41 -6.85 30.44
N ALA A 109 21.71 -6.81 30.16
CA ALA A 109 22.72 -7.59 30.86
C ALA A 109 23.33 -6.82 32.05
N CYS A 110 23.77 -7.54 33.09
CA CYS A 110 24.47 -6.97 34.23
C CYS A 110 25.98 -7.22 34.12
N SER A 111 26.78 -6.16 34.10
CA SER A 111 28.26 -6.25 34.10
C SER A 111 28.87 -6.60 35.46
N ARG A 112 28.05 -6.78 36.51
CA ARG A 112 28.46 -6.95 37.91
C ARG A 112 27.79 -8.16 38.59
N GLY A 113 27.56 -9.24 37.85
CA GLY A 113 27.16 -10.54 38.42
C GLY A 113 25.81 -10.57 39.16
N GLY A 114 24.81 -9.80 38.71
CA GLY A 114 23.43 -9.91 39.19
C GLY A 114 23.09 -9.24 40.54
N LYS A 115 24.07 -8.82 41.35
CA LYS A 115 23.85 -8.42 42.76
C LYS A 115 24.00 -6.92 43.04
N CYS A 116 23.59 -6.05 42.10
CA CYS A 116 23.70 -4.60 42.29
C CYS A 116 22.73 -4.06 43.37
N ALA A 117 23.24 -3.29 44.33
CA ALA A 117 22.42 -2.58 45.32
C ALA A 117 21.82 -1.28 44.75
N PHE A 118 20.67 -0.85 45.29
CA PHE A 118 19.94 0.32 44.79
C PHE A 118 19.40 1.23 45.90
N THR A 119 19.72 2.51 45.79
CA THR A 119 19.07 3.62 46.51
C THR A 119 18.44 4.59 45.52
N LYS A 120 17.78 5.65 46.00
CA LYS A 120 17.22 6.73 45.17
C LYS A 120 18.23 7.28 44.15
N ASP A 121 19.48 7.40 44.55
CA ASP A 121 20.53 8.13 43.83
C ASP A 121 21.30 7.19 42.88
N PHE A 122 21.50 5.93 43.28
CA PHE A 122 22.24 4.94 42.48
C PHE A 122 21.37 3.97 41.66
N ARG A 123 20.04 4.08 41.70
CA ARG A 123 19.10 3.25 40.91
C ARG A 123 19.29 3.29 39.39
N CYS A 124 20.09 4.18 38.84
CA CYS A 124 20.39 4.21 37.40
C CYS A 124 21.65 3.41 37.03
N ALA A 125 22.43 2.93 38.00
CA ALA A 125 23.74 2.32 37.77
C ALA A 125 23.72 0.89 37.20
N CYS A 126 22.58 0.18 37.28
CA CYS A 126 22.38 -1.10 36.58
C CYS A 126 20.91 -1.26 36.20
N ARG A 127 20.62 -1.32 34.90
CA ARG A 127 19.25 -1.48 34.38
C ARG A 127 18.73 -2.92 34.52
N SER A 128 19.62 -3.91 34.34
CA SER A 128 19.32 -5.34 34.45
C SER A 128 18.79 -5.70 35.84
N CYS A 129 19.62 -5.60 36.88
CA CYS A 129 19.22 -5.92 38.25
C CYS A 129 18.09 -5.03 38.79
N ARG A 130 17.88 -3.82 38.24
CA ARG A 130 16.74 -2.97 38.62
C ARG A 130 15.44 -3.53 38.08
N PHE A 131 15.44 -4.03 36.84
CA PHE A 131 14.26 -4.65 36.24
C PHE A 131 13.93 -5.97 36.93
N GLU A 132 14.93 -6.81 37.16
CA GLU A 132 14.86 -8.02 37.99
C GLU A 132 14.26 -7.72 39.37
N LYS A 133 14.73 -6.65 40.06
CA LYS A 133 14.15 -6.24 41.34
C LYS A 133 12.69 -5.77 41.22
N CYS A 134 12.29 -5.12 40.12
CA CYS A 134 10.88 -4.75 39.89
C CYS A 134 9.99 -5.99 39.77
N VAL A 135 10.39 -6.98 38.97
CA VAL A 135 9.67 -8.26 38.84
C VAL A 135 9.62 -9.00 40.18
N HIS A 136 10.75 -9.10 40.89
CA HIS A 136 10.85 -9.81 42.16
C HIS A 136 10.02 -9.19 43.30
N VAL A 137 9.80 -7.86 43.32
CA VAL A 137 8.86 -7.24 44.29
C VAL A 137 7.39 -7.37 43.88
N GLY A 138 7.10 -8.08 42.78
CA GLY A 138 5.75 -8.34 42.29
C GLY A 138 5.18 -7.30 41.34
N MET A 139 6.01 -6.48 40.65
CA MET A 139 5.46 -5.57 39.64
C MET A 139 4.81 -6.36 38.50
N ASN A 140 3.51 -6.21 38.35
CA ASN A 140 2.69 -7.00 37.43
C ASN A 140 2.79 -6.47 35.99
N PRO A 141 3.40 -7.20 35.04
CA PRO A 141 3.49 -6.76 33.65
C PRO A 141 2.12 -6.78 32.95
N LYS A 142 1.19 -7.66 33.36
CA LYS A 142 -0.17 -7.75 32.80
C LYS A 142 -1.07 -6.58 33.23
N ALA A 143 -0.64 -5.78 34.22
CA ALA A 143 -1.28 -4.51 34.59
C ALA A 143 -0.81 -3.32 33.74
N ILE A 144 0.05 -3.53 32.73
CA ILE A 144 0.38 -2.53 31.72
C ILE A 144 -0.65 -2.64 30.60
N GLN A 145 -1.56 -1.67 30.55
CA GLN A 145 -2.41 -1.46 29.37
C GLN A 145 -1.51 -1.08 28.18
N PHE A 146 -1.52 -1.93 27.16
CA PHE A 146 -1.09 -1.55 25.82
C PHE A 146 -2.10 -0.54 25.25
N PRO A 147 -1.69 0.38 24.35
CA PRO A 147 -2.62 1.28 23.69
C PRO A 147 -3.52 0.48 22.73
N MET A 148 -4.65 0.01 23.26
CA MET A 148 -5.88 -0.24 22.51
C MET A 148 -6.69 1.07 22.50
N ASP A 149 -7.67 1.15 21.61
CA ASP A 149 -8.29 2.41 21.16
C ASP A 149 -8.79 3.35 22.28
N PRO A 150 -8.68 4.67 22.10
CA PRO A 150 -8.91 5.66 23.15
C PRO A 150 -10.40 5.97 23.37
N GLU A 151 -11.20 4.98 23.76
CA GLU A 151 -12.51 5.24 24.38
C GLU A 151 -12.58 4.69 25.81
N THR A 152 -12.98 5.55 26.74
CA THR A 152 -13.37 5.27 28.14
C THR A 152 -12.27 4.91 29.16
N SER A 153 -11.44 5.89 29.52
CA SER A 153 -11.15 6.10 30.96
C SER A 153 -11.02 7.58 31.30
N LYS A 154 -11.68 8.00 32.38
CA LYS A 154 -11.84 9.42 32.77
C LYS A 154 -10.51 10.03 33.22
N ASN A 155 -9.97 10.97 32.45
CA ASN A 155 -8.93 11.92 32.87
C ASN A 155 -9.52 13.34 32.95
N ASP A 156 -8.79 14.26 33.57
CA ASP A 156 -9.19 15.67 33.69
C ASP A 156 -9.23 16.35 32.30
N PRO A 157 -10.28 17.12 31.95
CA PRO A 157 -10.47 17.66 30.59
C PRO A 157 -9.35 18.57 30.06
N SER A 158 -8.48 19.10 30.92
CA SER A 158 -7.51 20.13 30.56
C SER A 158 -6.26 19.63 29.83
N ASP A 159 -5.82 18.39 30.07
CA ASP A 159 -4.59 17.87 29.45
C ASP A 159 -4.87 17.29 28.04
N ASP A 160 -6.00 16.63 27.84
CA ASP A 160 -6.40 16.04 26.55
C ASP A 160 -6.70 17.13 25.50
N GLU A 161 -7.34 18.26 25.88
CA GLU A 161 -7.61 19.37 24.95
C GLU A 161 -6.30 20.01 24.43
N VAL A 162 -5.28 20.17 25.28
CA VAL A 162 -3.98 20.74 24.88
C VAL A 162 -3.23 19.79 23.93
N GLU A 163 -3.17 18.48 24.23
CA GLU A 163 -2.50 17.51 23.34
C GLU A 163 -3.23 17.34 21.99
N ILE A 164 -4.54 17.57 21.93
CA ILE A 164 -5.33 17.59 20.69
C ILE A 164 -5.06 18.87 19.88
N VAL A 165 -4.95 20.03 20.53
CA VAL A 165 -4.62 21.31 19.87
C VAL A 165 -3.23 21.27 19.25
N ASP A 166 -2.20 20.84 19.99
CA ASP A 166 -0.82 20.74 19.49
C ASP A 166 -0.73 19.88 18.21
N LYS A 167 -1.43 18.73 18.18
CA LYS A 167 -1.46 17.81 17.01
C LYS A 167 -2.26 18.34 15.83
N TYR A 168 -3.19 19.26 16.06
CA TYR A 168 -3.94 19.94 15.00
C TYR A 168 -3.11 21.09 14.40
N GLU A 169 -2.39 21.85 15.23
CA GLU A 169 -1.44 22.88 14.76
C GLU A 169 -0.30 22.25 13.94
N GLU A 170 0.25 21.11 14.36
CA GLU A 170 1.22 20.35 13.55
C GLU A 170 0.65 19.98 12.17
N ALA A 171 -0.60 19.48 12.12
CA ALA A 171 -1.27 19.13 10.87
C ALA A 171 -1.50 20.35 9.97
N LEU A 172 -1.82 21.52 10.54
CA LEU A 172 -1.92 22.78 9.80
C LEU A 172 -0.56 23.27 9.29
N GLY A 173 0.52 23.08 10.06
CA GLY A 173 1.89 23.35 9.61
C GLY A 173 2.29 22.50 8.39
N LEU A 174 1.92 21.21 8.40
CA LEU A 174 2.10 20.33 7.24
C LEU A 174 1.26 20.77 6.04
N LEU A 175 0.00 21.15 6.24
CA LEU A 175 -0.84 21.72 5.19
C LEU A 175 -0.21 22.99 4.57
N GLY A 176 0.35 23.87 5.41
CA GLY A 176 1.05 25.07 4.95
C GLY A 176 2.27 24.76 4.07
N ARG A 177 3.12 23.79 4.48
CA ARG A 177 4.26 23.33 3.65
C ARG A 177 3.78 22.72 2.33
N LEU A 178 2.74 21.89 2.36
CA LEU A 178 2.19 21.26 1.15
C LEU A 178 1.61 22.26 0.16
N LEU A 179 0.84 23.24 0.63
CA LEU A 179 0.31 24.33 -0.20
C LEU A 179 1.44 25.16 -0.83
N TYR A 180 2.47 25.51 -0.06
CA TYR A 180 3.64 26.23 -0.58
C TYR A 180 4.34 25.47 -1.71
N VAL A 181 4.58 24.16 -1.53
CA VAL A 181 5.19 23.32 -2.57
C VAL A 181 4.31 23.23 -3.81
N GLU A 182 2.99 23.10 -3.66
CA GLU A 182 2.06 23.06 -4.79
C GLU A 182 2.06 24.38 -5.57
N ASP A 183 1.99 25.51 -4.89
CA ASP A 183 2.02 26.84 -5.51
C ASP A 183 3.35 27.08 -6.26
N CYS A 184 4.47 26.54 -5.76
CA CYS A 184 5.75 26.54 -6.47
C CYS A 184 5.69 25.70 -7.76
N CYS A 185 5.12 24.49 -7.71
CA CYS A 185 4.93 23.64 -8.88
C CYS A 185 4.01 24.29 -9.92
N ASP A 186 2.90 24.92 -9.50
CA ASP A 186 1.99 25.66 -10.38
C ASP A 186 2.69 26.82 -11.08
N ARG A 187 3.50 27.61 -10.36
CA ARG A 187 4.34 28.68 -10.96
C ARG A 187 5.31 28.11 -11.99
N LEU A 188 6.06 27.07 -11.63
CA LEU A 188 7.04 26.43 -12.53
C LEU A 188 6.39 25.90 -13.81
N ARG A 189 5.20 25.29 -13.70
CA ARG A 189 4.44 24.72 -14.83
C ARG A 189 4.16 25.72 -15.95
N VAL A 190 3.76 26.93 -15.58
CA VAL A 190 3.49 28.02 -16.55
C VAL A 190 4.68 28.94 -16.82
N SER A 191 5.87 28.59 -16.33
CA SER A 191 7.08 29.41 -16.48
C SER A 191 8.00 29.01 -17.64
N ASN A 192 9.05 29.80 -17.82
CA ASN A 192 10.15 29.62 -18.76
C ASN A 192 11.26 28.66 -18.28
N VAL A 193 10.95 27.71 -17.40
CA VAL A 193 11.89 26.63 -17.01
C VAL A 193 12.49 25.97 -18.26
N PRO A 194 13.82 25.90 -18.40
CA PRO A 194 14.47 25.31 -19.57
C PRO A 194 14.25 23.80 -19.58
N LEU A 195 13.68 23.29 -20.68
CA LEU A 195 13.45 21.86 -20.89
C LEU A 195 14.58 21.28 -21.73
N ASN A 196 15.48 20.50 -21.13
CA ASN A 196 16.43 19.69 -21.90
C ASN A 196 15.80 18.33 -22.20
N TYR A 197 15.41 18.11 -23.46
CA TYR A 197 14.72 16.88 -23.87
C TYR A 197 15.57 15.60 -23.81
N HIS A 198 16.90 15.74 -23.72
CA HIS A 198 17.85 14.62 -23.54
C HIS A 198 18.18 14.33 -22.08
N GLU A 199 17.72 15.18 -21.15
CA GLU A 199 18.00 15.03 -19.73
C GLU A 199 17.35 13.76 -19.17
N THR A 200 18.12 13.00 -18.39
CA THR A 200 17.64 11.79 -17.71
C THR A 200 17.04 12.13 -16.35
N VAL A 201 16.30 11.17 -15.76
CA VAL A 201 15.87 11.30 -14.36
C VAL A 201 17.06 11.47 -13.40
N ASP A 202 18.21 10.85 -13.72
CA ASP A 202 19.40 10.97 -12.89
C ASP A 202 20.00 12.38 -12.91
N ASP A 203 20.03 13.02 -14.08
CA ASP A 203 20.53 14.39 -14.21
C ASP A 203 19.65 15.38 -13.42
N VAL A 204 18.32 15.24 -13.49
CA VAL A 204 17.36 16.07 -12.74
C VAL A 204 17.55 15.91 -11.23
N LEU A 205 17.71 14.68 -10.75
CA LEU A 205 17.92 14.39 -9.34
C LEU A 205 19.29 14.87 -8.81
N ASN A 206 20.28 15.08 -9.69
CA ASN A 206 21.59 15.62 -9.33
C ASN A 206 21.64 17.16 -9.32
N LYS A 207 20.66 17.83 -9.95
CA LYS A 207 20.52 19.29 -9.94
C LYS A 207 19.85 19.79 -8.65
N PRO A 208 20.10 21.05 -8.24
CA PRO A 208 19.34 21.68 -7.14
C PRO A 208 17.83 21.68 -7.40
N SER A 209 17.04 21.89 -6.35
CA SER A 209 15.57 21.92 -6.46
C SER A 209 15.07 23.16 -7.19
N LEU A 210 14.21 22.95 -8.19
CA LEU A 210 13.52 24.05 -8.88
C LEU A 210 12.40 24.66 -8.01
N VAL A 211 11.85 23.89 -7.06
CA VAL A 211 10.78 24.34 -6.16
C VAL A 211 11.24 25.54 -5.31
N GLU A 212 12.44 25.44 -4.75
CA GLU A 212 13.05 26.49 -3.91
C GLU A 212 13.36 27.77 -4.71
N SER A 213 13.73 27.62 -5.98
CA SER A 213 14.10 28.71 -6.89
C SER A 213 12.95 29.18 -7.79
N SER A 214 11.72 28.70 -7.56
CA SER A 214 10.54 28.92 -8.43
C SER A 214 10.24 30.39 -8.75
N ASN A 215 10.55 31.32 -7.85
CA ASN A 215 10.34 32.76 -8.04
C ASN A 215 11.34 33.42 -9.02
N THR A 216 12.42 32.72 -9.40
CA THR A 216 13.40 33.22 -10.38
C THR A 216 12.95 33.03 -11.83
N TYR A 217 11.99 32.13 -12.05
CA TYR A 217 11.46 31.82 -13.38
C TYR A 217 10.29 32.76 -13.73
N LYS A 218 10.30 33.25 -14.96
CA LYS A 218 9.27 34.15 -15.48
C LYS A 218 8.09 33.32 -16.00
N LYS A 219 6.87 33.71 -15.60
CA LYS A 219 5.64 33.21 -16.22
C LYS A 219 5.67 33.50 -17.73
N LEU A 220 5.20 32.54 -18.52
CA LEU A 220 4.99 32.69 -19.95
C LEU A 220 3.53 33.08 -20.21
N ASP A 221 3.30 34.11 -21.02
CA ASP A 221 1.98 34.49 -21.51
C ASP A 221 1.59 33.69 -22.76
N THR A 222 2.58 33.19 -23.51
CA THR A 222 2.41 32.29 -24.66
C THR A 222 3.43 31.15 -24.60
N PHE A 223 2.99 29.93 -24.88
CA PHE A 223 3.79 28.70 -24.65
C PHE A 223 4.54 28.18 -25.89
N TYR A 224 4.88 29.07 -26.83
CA TYR A 224 5.62 28.71 -28.04
C TYR A 224 7.11 28.52 -27.75
N ASP A 225 7.66 27.39 -28.19
CA ASP A 225 9.11 27.16 -28.25
C ASP A 225 9.68 27.92 -29.46
N LYS A 226 10.89 28.48 -29.33
CA LYS A 226 11.54 29.19 -30.45
C LYS A 226 12.08 28.23 -31.51
N ASP A 227 12.39 26.98 -31.10
CA ASP A 227 12.99 25.98 -31.98
C ASP A 227 11.94 24.97 -32.52
N LEU A 228 10.73 24.89 -31.92
CA LEU A 228 9.58 24.11 -32.41
C LEU A 228 8.28 24.96 -32.39
N PRO A 229 7.68 25.35 -33.53
CA PRO A 229 6.86 26.58 -33.57
C PRO A 229 5.45 26.58 -32.94
N THR A 230 4.94 25.49 -32.32
CA THR A 230 3.49 25.40 -32.02
C THR A 230 3.06 25.01 -30.60
N THR A 231 3.71 24.10 -29.87
CA THR A 231 3.25 23.70 -28.51
C THR A 231 4.37 23.28 -27.54
N LYS A 232 4.26 23.74 -26.28
CA LYS A 232 5.09 23.26 -25.15
C LYS A 232 4.78 21.79 -24.89
N ARG A 233 5.80 20.93 -24.77
CA ARG A 233 5.63 19.47 -24.53
C ARG A 233 5.18 19.17 -23.09
N TRP A 234 3.92 19.45 -22.77
CA TRP A 234 3.35 19.36 -21.42
C TRP A 234 3.58 18.06 -20.67
N MET A 235 3.55 16.91 -21.35
CA MET A 235 3.84 15.63 -20.71
C MET A 235 5.26 15.58 -20.11
N ILE A 236 6.25 16.19 -20.76
CA ILE A 236 7.63 16.22 -20.29
C ILE A 236 7.76 17.20 -19.12
N VAL A 237 7.09 18.35 -19.20
CA VAL A 237 7.00 19.36 -18.13
C VAL A 237 6.38 18.74 -16.87
N ASP A 238 5.23 18.08 -17.00
CA ASP A 238 4.52 17.51 -15.87
C ASP A 238 5.29 16.32 -15.25
N CYS A 239 6.03 15.53 -16.04
CA CYS A 239 6.93 14.49 -15.53
C CYS A 239 8.14 15.08 -14.78
N LEU A 240 8.75 16.15 -15.31
CA LEU A 240 9.83 16.89 -14.62
C LEU A 240 9.33 17.45 -13.28
N LEU A 241 8.14 18.07 -13.27
CA LEU A 241 7.54 18.61 -12.06
C LEU A 241 7.15 17.55 -11.03
N ALA A 242 6.81 16.33 -11.45
CA ALA A 242 6.59 15.23 -10.52
C ALA A 242 7.90 14.83 -9.77
N ILE A 243 9.05 14.91 -10.45
CA ILE A 243 10.38 14.68 -9.85
C ILE A 243 10.77 15.85 -8.94
N GLU A 244 10.58 17.09 -9.38
CA GLU A 244 10.84 18.28 -8.54
C GLU A 244 9.92 18.38 -7.32
N TYR A 245 8.66 17.95 -7.45
CA TYR A 245 7.75 17.79 -6.31
C TYR A 245 8.29 16.79 -5.29
N ALA A 246 8.82 15.63 -5.73
CA ALA A 246 9.46 14.66 -4.85
C ALA A 246 10.71 15.23 -4.13
N LYS A 247 11.55 16.00 -4.84
CA LYS A 247 12.73 16.68 -4.29
C LYS A 247 12.41 17.70 -3.18
N ALA A 248 11.17 18.18 -3.06
CA ALA A 248 10.76 19.11 -2.01
C ALA A 248 10.59 18.47 -0.61
N PHE A 249 10.70 17.14 -0.50
CA PHE A 249 10.49 16.40 0.74
C PHE A 249 11.78 15.78 1.29
N ASP A 250 12.10 16.12 2.54
CA ASP A 250 13.32 15.67 3.22
C ASP A 250 13.37 14.14 3.35
N ALA A 251 12.21 13.46 3.41
CA ALA A 251 12.11 12.01 3.39
C ALA A 251 12.62 11.39 2.08
N PHE A 252 12.34 12.01 0.92
CA PHE A 252 12.84 11.56 -0.37
C PHE A 252 14.36 11.77 -0.49
N SER A 253 14.86 12.90 -0.01
CA SER A 253 16.30 13.21 0.01
C SER A 253 17.12 12.30 0.92
N ARG A 254 16.48 11.60 1.88
CA ARG A 254 17.13 10.59 2.74
C ARG A 254 17.24 9.20 2.09
N LEU A 255 16.48 8.91 1.03
CA LEU A 255 16.52 7.62 0.34
C LEU A 255 17.83 7.47 -0.45
N CYS A 256 18.34 6.23 -0.58
CA CYS A 256 19.47 6.00 -1.47
C CYS A 256 19.04 6.17 -2.94
N ARG A 257 19.99 6.39 -3.85
CA ARG A 257 19.66 6.71 -5.25
C ARG A 257 18.83 5.64 -5.96
N LYS A 258 19.08 4.35 -5.66
CA LYS A 258 18.29 3.24 -6.19
C LYS A 258 16.82 3.35 -5.75
N ASP A 259 16.57 3.62 -4.48
CA ASP A 259 15.22 3.74 -3.92
C ASP A 259 14.50 5.01 -4.40
N GLN A 260 15.24 6.12 -4.56
CA GLN A 260 14.72 7.33 -5.21
C GLN A 260 14.22 7.04 -6.62
N MET A 261 15.01 6.32 -7.43
CA MET A 261 14.60 5.90 -8.78
C MET A 261 13.39 4.97 -8.78
N ALA A 262 13.38 3.96 -7.89
CA ALA A 262 12.27 3.01 -7.76
C ALA A 262 10.96 3.73 -7.40
N LEU A 263 10.99 4.65 -6.42
CA LEU A 263 9.82 5.44 -6.04
C LEU A 263 9.36 6.33 -7.21
N ILE A 264 10.27 7.08 -7.83
CA ILE A 264 9.96 7.96 -8.98
C ILE A 264 9.31 7.16 -10.13
N ARG A 265 9.85 5.99 -10.47
CA ARG A 265 9.31 5.08 -11.50
C ARG A 265 7.91 4.58 -11.16
N HIS A 266 7.63 4.30 -9.89
CA HIS A 266 6.32 3.84 -9.44
C HIS A 266 5.27 4.96 -9.49
N VAL A 267 5.53 6.10 -8.82
CA VAL A 267 4.49 7.11 -8.51
C VAL A 267 4.41 8.29 -9.48
N SER A 268 5.49 8.67 -10.17
CA SER A 268 5.55 9.99 -10.84
C SER A 268 4.54 10.16 -11.97
N PHE A 269 4.20 9.08 -12.69
CA PHE A 269 3.17 9.14 -13.73
C PHE A 269 1.77 9.30 -13.15
N VAL A 270 1.53 8.75 -11.95
CA VAL A 270 0.28 8.93 -11.19
C VAL A 270 0.14 10.37 -10.71
N ILE A 271 1.22 10.94 -10.15
CA ILE A 271 1.28 12.36 -9.75
C ILE A 271 1.10 13.30 -10.95
N THR A 272 1.69 12.96 -12.11
CA THR A 272 1.50 13.68 -13.38
C THR A 272 0.02 13.69 -13.79
N GLY A 273 -0.63 12.52 -13.81
CA GLY A 273 -2.06 12.40 -14.14
C GLY A 273 -2.97 13.14 -13.17
N LEU A 274 -2.69 13.06 -11.87
CA LEU A 274 -3.41 13.77 -10.81
C LEU A 274 -3.29 15.30 -10.94
N SER A 275 -2.10 15.82 -11.23
CA SER A 275 -1.86 17.25 -11.43
C SER A 275 -2.57 17.78 -12.69
N GLN A 276 -2.57 17.00 -13.78
CA GLN A 276 -3.30 17.30 -15.02
C GLN A 276 -4.82 17.36 -14.79
N ALA A 277 -5.38 16.39 -14.07
CA ALA A 277 -6.80 16.32 -13.76
C ALA A 277 -7.24 17.43 -12.81
N TYR A 278 -6.49 17.68 -11.73
CA TYR A 278 -6.84 18.69 -10.74
C TYR A 278 -6.81 20.11 -11.31
N SER A 279 -5.78 20.47 -12.07
CA SER A 279 -5.67 21.78 -12.73
C SER A 279 -6.80 22.04 -13.76
N SER A 280 -7.43 20.98 -14.28
CA SER A 280 -8.60 21.07 -15.16
C SER A 280 -9.90 21.15 -14.35
N TYR A 281 -9.99 20.40 -13.26
CA TYR A 281 -11.10 20.44 -12.29
C TYR A 281 -11.25 21.82 -11.63
N GLU A 282 -10.15 22.44 -11.19
CA GLU A 282 -10.13 23.79 -10.59
C GLU A 282 -10.67 24.87 -11.55
N LYS A 283 -10.51 24.65 -12.86
CA LYS A 283 -11.07 25.48 -13.95
C LYS A 283 -12.50 25.06 -14.36
N ASN A 284 -13.15 24.18 -13.61
CA ASN A 284 -14.45 23.57 -13.87
C ASN A 284 -14.58 22.75 -15.18
N LEU A 285 -13.47 22.41 -15.84
CA LEU A 285 -13.47 21.68 -17.10
C LEU A 285 -13.86 20.21 -16.93
N ASP A 286 -14.47 19.60 -17.95
CA ASP A 286 -14.82 18.17 -17.99
C ASP A 286 -13.73 17.29 -18.61
N ILE A 287 -12.62 17.88 -19.04
CA ILE A 287 -11.56 17.19 -19.74
C ILE A 287 -10.19 17.76 -19.40
N VAL A 288 -9.18 16.90 -19.32
CA VAL A 288 -7.81 17.33 -19.10
C VAL A 288 -7.39 18.29 -20.22
N THR A 289 -7.06 19.50 -19.80
CA THR A 289 -6.69 20.62 -20.66
C THR A 289 -5.41 21.25 -20.13
N PHE A 290 -4.43 21.46 -20.99
CA PHE A 290 -3.15 22.03 -20.60
C PHE A 290 -3.24 23.56 -20.45
N PRO A 291 -2.26 24.22 -19.80
CA PRO A 291 -2.30 25.66 -19.55
C PRO A 291 -2.34 26.57 -20.78
N ASP A 292 -1.95 26.09 -21.96
CA ASP A 292 -2.10 26.77 -23.26
C ASP A 292 -3.50 26.61 -23.89
N GLY A 293 -4.41 25.88 -23.24
CA GLY A 293 -5.71 25.52 -23.79
C GLY A 293 -5.69 24.32 -24.73
N SER A 294 -4.52 23.75 -25.01
CA SER A 294 -4.43 22.51 -25.80
C SER A 294 -5.06 21.36 -25.00
N CYS A 295 -5.85 20.55 -25.69
CA CYS A 295 -6.27 19.24 -25.20
C CYS A 295 -5.50 18.19 -26.02
N PRO A 296 -4.92 17.14 -25.41
CA PRO A 296 -4.23 16.06 -26.13
C PRO A 296 -5.14 15.22 -27.06
N LEU A 297 -6.39 15.65 -27.28
CA LEU A 297 -7.35 15.13 -28.25
C LEU A 297 -7.58 16.04 -29.46
N LEU A 298 -7.23 17.33 -29.36
CA LEU A 298 -7.49 18.33 -30.40
C LEU A 298 -6.26 18.58 -31.28
N GLU A 299 -5.06 18.23 -30.81
CA GLU A 299 -3.87 18.06 -31.65
C GLU A 299 -3.76 16.63 -32.20
N GLY A 300 -4.86 16.14 -32.78
CA GLY A 300 -4.73 15.16 -33.87
C GLY A 300 -4.01 15.82 -35.05
N PRO A 301 -3.35 15.05 -35.94
CA PRO A 301 -2.70 15.64 -37.10
C PRO A 301 -3.73 16.44 -37.92
N GLN A 302 -3.41 17.68 -38.32
CA GLN A 302 -4.28 18.49 -39.21
C GLN A 302 -4.42 17.92 -40.65
N ARG A 303 -4.10 16.64 -40.81
CA ARG A 303 -4.48 15.78 -41.93
C ARG A 303 -4.97 14.49 -41.30
N GLY A 304 -6.27 14.40 -41.08
CA GLY A 304 -6.89 13.22 -40.46
C GLY A 304 -6.49 11.98 -41.24
N ILE A 305 -5.95 10.98 -40.55
CA ILE A 305 -5.76 9.64 -41.11
C ILE A 305 -7.17 9.09 -41.34
N PRO A 306 -7.61 8.84 -42.58
CA PRO A 306 -8.93 8.28 -42.81
C PRO A 306 -9.02 6.90 -42.12
N HIS A 307 -10.16 6.62 -41.50
CA HIS A 307 -10.55 5.32 -40.91
C HIS A 307 -10.04 4.95 -39.50
N LEU A 308 -9.40 5.83 -38.71
CA LEU A 308 -9.14 5.56 -37.27
C LEU A 308 -10.21 6.18 -36.35
N THR A 309 -11.40 5.58 -36.32
CA THR A 309 -12.54 6.04 -35.47
C THR A 309 -12.54 5.45 -34.04
N VAL A 310 -11.87 4.32 -33.82
CA VAL A 310 -11.86 3.61 -32.52
C VAL A 310 -11.00 4.31 -31.47
N THR A 311 -9.95 5.02 -31.89
CA THR A 311 -9.06 5.79 -31.01
C THR A 311 -9.79 6.90 -30.27
N ASP A 312 -10.76 7.54 -30.91
CA ASP A 312 -11.38 8.77 -30.41
C ASP A 312 -12.15 8.56 -29.10
N VAL A 313 -12.88 7.44 -28.95
CA VAL A 313 -13.57 7.09 -27.69
C VAL A 313 -12.56 6.69 -26.61
N ALA A 314 -11.61 5.82 -26.93
CA ALA A 314 -10.63 5.30 -25.98
C ALA A 314 -9.67 6.38 -25.44
N LEU A 315 -9.39 7.42 -26.24
CA LEU A 315 -8.62 8.60 -25.85
C LEU A 315 -9.48 9.64 -25.10
N LYS A 316 -10.74 9.88 -25.52
CA LYS A 316 -11.71 10.70 -24.75
C LYS A 316 -11.88 10.17 -23.32
N ASP A 317 -11.98 8.86 -23.17
CA ASP A 317 -12.02 8.20 -21.87
C ASP A 317 -10.75 8.42 -21.03
N THR A 318 -9.56 8.32 -21.62
CA THR A 318 -8.28 8.55 -20.93
C THR A 318 -8.17 9.96 -20.34
N TYR A 319 -8.76 10.97 -20.97
CA TYR A 319 -8.63 12.37 -20.55
C TYR A 319 -9.87 12.99 -19.90
N ARG A 320 -11.05 12.33 -19.95
CA ARG A 320 -12.24 12.74 -19.18
C ARG A 320 -12.38 11.99 -17.85
N ARG A 321 -12.17 10.67 -17.83
CA ARG A 321 -12.39 9.85 -16.62
C ARG A 321 -11.60 10.30 -15.38
N PRO A 322 -10.35 10.80 -15.46
CA PRO A 322 -9.59 11.26 -14.30
C PRO A 322 -10.26 12.40 -13.50
N ILE A 323 -11.08 13.23 -14.14
CA ILE A 323 -11.74 14.37 -13.48
C ILE A 323 -13.00 13.93 -12.71
N ALA A 324 -13.65 12.84 -13.13
CA ALA A 324 -14.94 12.42 -12.57
C ALA A 324 -14.89 12.06 -11.07
N PRO A 325 -13.85 11.37 -10.52
CA PRO A 325 -13.72 11.19 -9.08
C PRO A 325 -13.55 12.50 -8.32
N LEU A 326 -12.71 13.42 -8.83
CA LEU A 326 -12.46 14.73 -8.22
C LEU A 326 -13.75 15.57 -8.12
N LYS A 327 -14.56 15.59 -9.20
CA LYS A 327 -15.89 16.22 -9.19
C LYS A 327 -16.86 15.53 -8.24
N ARG A 328 -16.91 14.19 -8.21
CA ARG A 328 -17.83 13.44 -7.35
C ARG A 328 -17.64 13.73 -5.87
N ILE A 329 -16.39 13.90 -5.43
CA ILE A 329 -16.07 14.17 -4.01
C ILE A 329 -15.92 15.67 -3.71
N GLU A 330 -16.06 16.55 -4.71
CA GLU A 330 -15.88 18.01 -4.58
C GLU A 330 -14.57 18.37 -3.84
N ILE A 331 -13.45 17.80 -4.30
CA ILE A 331 -12.17 17.88 -3.57
C ILE A 331 -11.67 19.33 -3.44
N SER A 332 -11.36 19.75 -2.21
CA SER A 332 -10.78 21.07 -1.95
C SER A 332 -9.27 21.11 -2.20
N ARG A 333 -8.69 22.30 -2.43
CA ARG A 333 -7.22 22.46 -2.62
C ARG A 333 -6.41 21.93 -1.43
N LYS A 334 -6.94 22.10 -0.19
CA LYS A 334 -6.36 21.50 1.03
C LYS A 334 -6.31 19.97 0.97
N GLN A 335 -7.42 19.33 0.59
CA GLN A 335 -7.53 17.87 0.50
C GLN A 335 -6.67 17.31 -0.63
N TYR A 336 -6.62 18.03 -1.76
CA TYR A 336 -5.82 17.68 -2.92
C TYR A 336 -4.32 17.58 -2.62
N VAL A 337 -3.73 18.57 -1.93
CA VAL A 337 -2.28 18.55 -1.65
C VAL A 337 -1.90 17.42 -0.70
N PHE A 338 -2.75 17.07 0.27
CA PHE A 338 -2.57 15.87 1.10
C PHE A 338 -2.69 14.59 0.27
N LEU A 339 -3.71 14.46 -0.58
CA LEU A 339 -3.87 13.30 -1.47
C LEU A 339 -2.63 13.11 -2.36
N LYS A 340 -2.12 14.18 -2.95
CA LYS A 340 -0.91 14.18 -3.79
C LYS A 340 0.34 13.73 -3.01
N ALA A 341 0.52 14.21 -1.78
CA ALA A 341 1.60 13.77 -0.89
C ALA A 341 1.47 12.30 -0.45
N ILE A 342 0.27 11.85 -0.07
CA ILE A 342 -0.02 10.45 0.29
C ILE A 342 0.30 9.51 -0.89
N MET A 343 -0.06 9.91 -2.11
CA MET A 343 0.21 9.14 -3.32
C MET A 343 1.69 9.12 -3.71
N LEU A 344 2.43 10.22 -3.50
CA LEU A 344 3.89 10.26 -3.70
C LEU A 344 4.60 9.24 -2.81
N PHE A 345 4.18 9.09 -1.55
CA PHE A 345 4.77 8.16 -0.60
C PHE A 345 4.12 6.77 -0.61
N THR A 346 3.83 6.24 -1.81
CA THR A 346 3.42 4.83 -1.98
C THR A 346 4.67 3.99 -2.26
N PRO A 347 5.10 3.09 -1.35
CA PRO A 347 6.29 2.28 -1.57
C PRO A 347 6.03 1.17 -2.59
N ASN A 348 7.05 0.84 -3.38
CA ASN A 348 7.08 -0.36 -4.20
C ASN A 348 7.97 -1.41 -3.51
N SER A 349 7.36 -2.40 -2.86
CA SER A 349 8.05 -3.43 -2.07
C SER A 349 9.06 -4.26 -2.87
N ASP A 350 8.88 -4.33 -4.19
CA ASP A 350 9.61 -5.27 -5.04
C ASP A 350 10.91 -4.66 -5.58
N GLU A 351 11.01 -3.32 -5.61
CA GLU A 351 12.15 -2.57 -6.16
C GLU A 351 12.98 -1.83 -5.09
N MET A 352 12.41 -1.60 -3.90
CA MET A 352 13.00 -0.78 -2.82
C MET A 352 13.62 -1.61 -1.68
N SER A 353 14.54 -1.02 -0.92
CA SER A 353 15.05 -1.61 0.33
C SER A 353 14.00 -1.63 1.45
N PRO A 354 14.05 -2.58 2.41
CA PRO A 354 13.14 -2.60 3.56
C PRO A 354 13.20 -1.30 4.40
N GLU A 355 14.39 -0.74 4.57
CA GLU A 355 14.60 0.53 5.28
C GLU A 355 13.97 1.71 4.52
N ALA A 356 14.05 1.71 3.18
CA ALA A 356 13.42 2.71 2.33
C ALA A 356 11.88 2.61 2.37
N VAL A 357 11.33 1.39 2.44
CA VAL A 357 9.89 1.15 2.64
C VAL A 357 9.43 1.73 3.99
N GLU A 358 10.16 1.48 5.08
CA GLU A 358 9.83 2.05 6.41
C GLU A 358 9.84 3.59 6.41
N VAL A 359 10.84 4.21 5.76
CA VAL A 359 10.92 5.67 5.62
C VAL A 359 9.75 6.24 4.83
N VAL A 360 9.36 5.60 3.72
CA VAL A 360 8.25 6.04 2.87
C VAL A 360 6.90 5.84 3.57
N ASP A 361 6.67 4.69 4.22
CA ASP A 361 5.44 4.41 4.95
C ASP A 361 5.26 5.30 6.18
N GLY A 362 6.35 5.63 6.89
CA GLY A 362 6.33 6.60 7.99
C GLY A 362 5.90 8.00 7.52
N GLU A 363 6.46 8.48 6.42
CA GLU A 363 6.12 9.79 5.85
C GLU A 363 4.70 9.80 5.25
N ARG A 364 4.23 8.70 4.63
CA ARG A 364 2.83 8.56 4.20
C ARG A 364 1.87 8.61 5.39
N SER A 365 2.16 7.86 6.45
CA SER A 365 1.31 7.74 7.64
C SER A 365 1.12 9.09 8.35
N LYS A 366 2.14 9.94 8.31
CA LYS A 366 2.10 11.33 8.79
C LYS A 366 1.09 12.18 8.00
N TYR A 367 1.12 12.14 6.67
CA TYR A 367 0.13 12.88 5.85
C TYR A 367 -1.29 12.32 5.97
N CYS A 368 -1.45 10.99 6.02
CA CYS A 368 -2.73 10.33 6.31
C CYS A 368 -3.32 10.81 7.65
N SER A 369 -2.52 10.81 8.72
CA SER A 369 -2.93 11.24 10.06
C SER A 369 -3.29 12.74 10.10
N ALA A 370 -2.52 13.58 9.42
CA ALA A 370 -2.78 15.01 9.35
C ALA A 370 -4.08 15.33 8.59
N LEU A 371 -4.31 14.67 7.44
CA LEU A 371 -5.53 14.83 6.66
C LEU A 371 -6.77 14.38 7.45
N HIS A 372 -6.72 13.21 8.10
CA HIS A 372 -7.83 12.69 8.91
C HIS A 372 -8.18 13.65 10.06
N ARG A 373 -7.19 14.13 10.83
CA ARG A 373 -7.41 15.13 11.91
C ARG A 373 -8.03 16.43 11.40
N ILE A 374 -7.57 16.94 10.26
CA ILE A 374 -8.12 18.18 9.68
C ILE A 374 -9.58 17.97 9.29
N LEU A 375 -9.91 16.86 8.62
CA LEU A 375 -11.29 16.55 8.22
C LEU A 375 -12.21 16.29 9.41
N ALA A 376 -11.74 15.56 10.42
CA ALA A 376 -12.48 15.33 11.67
C ALA A 376 -12.77 16.63 12.43
N ARG A 377 -11.85 17.60 12.40
CA ARG A 377 -12.05 18.92 13.02
C ARG A 377 -12.93 19.87 12.18
N GLU A 378 -12.82 19.83 10.86
CA GLU A 378 -13.61 20.69 9.95
C GLU A 378 -15.06 20.20 9.74
N LEU A 379 -15.30 18.88 9.74
CA LEU A 379 -16.60 18.26 9.41
C LEU A 379 -17.24 17.44 10.55
N GLY A 380 -16.53 17.27 11.67
CA GLY A 380 -16.89 16.35 12.74
C GLY A 380 -16.37 14.92 12.51
N GLU A 381 -16.20 14.14 13.57
CA GLU A 381 -15.48 12.85 13.56
C GLU A 381 -16.01 11.86 12.50
N LEU A 382 -17.33 11.66 12.45
CA LEU A 382 -17.97 10.68 11.56
C LEU A 382 -17.89 11.09 10.09
N GLU A 383 -18.31 12.31 9.77
CA GLU A 383 -18.35 12.79 8.38
C GLU A 383 -16.95 13.11 7.86
N GLY A 384 -16.04 13.58 8.73
CA GLY A 384 -14.61 13.72 8.44
C GLY A 384 -13.93 12.39 8.13
N THR A 385 -14.22 11.33 8.89
CA THR A 385 -13.71 9.97 8.62
C THR A 385 -14.28 9.40 7.32
N LYS A 386 -15.57 9.60 7.06
CA LYS A 386 -16.19 9.24 5.77
C LYS A 386 -15.53 10.00 4.60
N LYS A 387 -15.31 11.31 4.75
CA LYS A 387 -14.67 12.15 3.72
C LYS A 387 -13.22 11.76 3.46
N TYR A 388 -12.50 11.41 4.52
CA TYR A 388 -11.15 10.84 4.43
C TYR A 388 -11.15 9.54 3.62
N GLY A 389 -12.09 8.63 3.90
CA GLY A 389 -12.30 7.42 3.11
C GLY A 389 -12.58 7.71 1.62
N GLU A 390 -13.51 8.62 1.33
CA GLU A 390 -13.81 9.08 -0.04
C GLU A 390 -12.57 9.58 -0.77
N ILE A 391 -11.75 10.42 -0.12
CA ILE A 391 -10.50 10.95 -0.70
C ILE A 391 -9.50 9.81 -0.97
N LEU A 392 -9.37 8.82 -0.09
CA LEU A 392 -8.51 7.67 -0.35
C LEU A 392 -8.99 6.81 -1.53
N THR A 393 -10.30 6.70 -1.80
CA THR A 393 -10.76 5.98 -3.01
C THR A 393 -10.30 6.64 -4.32
N VAL A 394 -9.96 7.93 -4.29
CA VAL A 394 -9.42 8.64 -5.45
C VAL A 394 -7.99 8.15 -5.78
N SER A 395 -7.17 7.77 -4.80
CA SER A 395 -5.81 7.29 -5.08
C SER A 395 -5.82 6.00 -5.91
N GLU A 396 -6.66 5.02 -5.52
CA GLU A 396 -6.86 3.77 -6.26
C GLU A 396 -7.37 4.02 -7.69
N ALA A 397 -8.30 4.97 -7.86
CA ALA A 397 -8.81 5.36 -9.17
C ALA A 397 -7.67 5.93 -10.06
N PHE A 398 -6.81 6.78 -9.52
CA PHE A 398 -5.70 7.37 -10.28
C PHE A 398 -4.58 6.38 -10.60
N VAL A 399 -4.29 5.40 -9.75
CA VAL A 399 -3.40 4.28 -10.09
C VAL A 399 -3.94 3.55 -11.32
N ARG A 400 -5.21 3.10 -11.28
CA ARG A 400 -5.86 2.43 -12.42
C ARG A 400 -5.90 3.27 -13.70
N PHE A 401 -6.15 4.58 -13.60
CA PHE A 401 -6.11 5.48 -14.77
C PHE A 401 -4.70 5.58 -15.36
N SER A 402 -3.68 5.58 -14.50
CA SER A 402 -2.28 5.68 -14.91
C SER A 402 -1.82 4.39 -15.58
N ASP A 403 -2.17 3.22 -15.06
CA ASP A 403 -1.84 1.93 -15.67
C ASP A 403 -2.53 1.75 -17.03
N ASN A 404 -3.83 2.06 -17.14
CA ASN A 404 -4.55 2.03 -18.41
C ASN A 404 -3.96 3.00 -19.45
N ARG A 405 -3.51 4.19 -19.00
CA ARG A 405 -2.84 5.17 -19.87
C ARG A 405 -1.43 4.70 -20.27
N ARG A 406 -0.68 4.08 -19.36
CA ARG A 406 0.65 3.49 -19.61
C ARG A 406 0.55 2.38 -20.66
N GLU A 407 -0.39 1.44 -20.50
CA GLU A 407 -0.63 0.36 -21.46
C GLU A 407 -0.88 0.89 -22.87
N LYS A 408 -1.79 1.86 -23.01
CA LYS A 408 -2.09 2.54 -24.28
C LYS A 408 -0.85 3.21 -24.89
N ILE A 409 -0.09 3.98 -24.10
CA ILE A 409 1.13 4.66 -24.58
C ILE A 409 2.19 3.63 -24.99
N ASN A 410 2.35 2.53 -24.25
CA ASN A 410 3.28 1.46 -24.57
C ASN A 410 2.93 0.81 -25.92
N ILE A 411 1.66 0.43 -26.12
CA ILE A 411 1.14 -0.09 -27.39
C ILE A 411 1.41 0.90 -28.54
N CYS A 412 1.09 2.19 -28.37
CA CYS A 412 1.38 3.21 -29.37
C CYS A 412 2.89 3.36 -29.65
N SER A 413 3.76 3.21 -28.64
CA SER A 413 5.22 3.27 -28.81
C SER A 413 5.82 2.09 -29.59
N LEU A 414 5.09 0.97 -29.67
CA LEU A 414 5.46 -0.19 -30.48
C LEU A 414 4.92 -0.09 -31.92
N MET A 415 3.76 0.52 -32.11
CA MET A 415 3.09 0.63 -33.43
C MET A 415 3.47 1.88 -34.22
N THR A 416 3.98 2.93 -33.57
CA THR A 416 4.30 4.23 -34.19
C THR A 416 5.65 4.74 -33.71
N PRO A 417 6.37 5.54 -34.52
CA PRO A 417 7.63 6.17 -34.11
C PRO A 417 7.39 7.34 -33.14
N MET A 418 6.91 7.01 -31.94
CA MET A 418 6.65 7.97 -30.86
C MET A 418 7.93 8.22 -30.05
N THR A 419 8.53 9.39 -30.21
CA THR A 419 9.75 9.78 -29.49
C THR A 419 9.45 10.36 -28.10
N LEU A 420 9.50 9.51 -27.07
CA LEU A 420 9.51 9.95 -25.67
C LEU A 420 10.91 10.42 -25.24
N SER A 421 11.00 11.49 -24.44
CA SER A 421 12.26 11.92 -23.81
C SER A 421 12.80 10.88 -22.82
N ALA A 422 14.06 10.99 -22.40
CA ALA A 422 14.65 10.06 -21.43
C ALA A 422 13.86 10.00 -20.12
N ILE A 423 13.49 11.16 -19.53
CA ILE A 423 12.53 11.24 -18.42
C ILE A 423 11.20 10.53 -18.74
N GLY A 424 10.64 10.75 -19.93
CA GLY A 424 9.38 10.12 -20.34
C GLY A 424 9.46 8.59 -20.43
N GLN A 425 10.59 8.03 -20.86
CA GLN A 425 10.78 6.57 -20.94
C GLN A 425 10.87 5.91 -19.55
N VAL A 426 11.48 6.58 -18.57
CA VAL A 426 11.54 6.10 -17.18
C VAL A 426 10.21 6.30 -16.46
N VAL A 427 9.59 7.49 -16.53
CA VAL A 427 8.37 7.82 -15.79
C VAL A 427 7.13 7.15 -16.40
N VAL A 428 6.95 7.24 -17.72
CA VAL A 428 5.72 6.75 -18.38
C VAL A 428 5.81 5.25 -18.62
N LEU A 429 6.89 4.77 -19.26
CA LEU A 429 7.05 3.37 -19.67
C LEU A 429 7.77 2.47 -18.64
N GLN A 430 8.24 3.02 -17.52
CA GLN A 430 8.96 2.30 -16.47
C GLN A 430 10.20 1.54 -16.96
N ARG A 431 10.85 2.03 -18.03
CA ARG A 431 12.06 1.40 -18.58
C ARG A 431 13.28 1.70 -17.68
N ASP A 432 14.17 0.72 -17.55
CA ASP A 432 15.47 0.90 -16.90
C ASP A 432 16.41 1.79 -17.72
N ASN A 433 17.23 2.60 -17.03
CA ASN A 433 18.26 3.44 -17.67
C ASN A 433 19.21 2.63 -18.56
N ALA A 434 19.50 1.37 -18.21
CA ALA A 434 20.33 0.46 -19.00
C ALA A 434 19.76 0.16 -20.41
N SER A 435 18.44 0.34 -20.62
CA SER A 435 17.82 0.19 -21.95
C SER A 435 17.94 1.45 -22.82
N LEU A 436 18.32 2.59 -22.25
CA LEU A 436 18.38 3.87 -22.96
C LEU A 436 19.59 3.97 -23.91
N ASP A 437 20.69 3.27 -23.65
CA ASP A 437 21.85 3.25 -24.57
C ASP A 437 21.50 2.65 -25.94
N ALA A 438 20.52 1.73 -26.01
CA ALA A 438 19.99 1.22 -27.28
C ALA A 438 19.09 2.25 -28.01
N VAL A 439 18.42 3.13 -27.26
CA VAL A 439 17.52 4.17 -27.81
C VAL A 439 18.29 5.45 -28.18
N ARG A 440 19.44 5.69 -27.55
CA ARG A 440 20.36 6.80 -27.86
C ARG A 440 20.78 6.80 -29.33
N VAL A 441 20.98 5.61 -29.92
CA VAL A 441 21.28 5.37 -31.34
C VAL A 441 20.16 5.86 -32.28
N VAL A 442 18.91 5.96 -31.81
CA VAL A 442 17.76 6.39 -32.63
C VAL A 442 17.63 7.92 -32.69
N PHE A 443 18.05 8.65 -31.64
CA PHE A 443 17.93 10.10 -31.58
C PHE A 443 18.97 10.86 -32.43
N GLU A 444 20.11 10.24 -32.78
CA GLU A 444 21.11 10.86 -33.66
C GLU A 444 20.76 10.80 -35.16
N SER A 445 19.62 10.18 -35.52
CA SER A 445 19.23 9.97 -36.91
C SER A 445 17.82 10.47 -37.24
N ARG A 446 17.70 11.79 -37.49
CA ARG A 446 16.78 12.25 -38.55
C ARG A 446 17.08 13.62 -39.17
N ASP A 447 17.69 14.56 -38.45
CA ASP A 447 17.99 15.91 -38.98
C ASP A 447 19.48 16.13 -39.32
N GLY A 448 20.27 15.06 -39.44
CA GLY A 448 21.72 15.10 -39.70
C GLY A 448 22.18 14.66 -41.09
N LEU A 449 21.27 14.27 -41.99
CA LEU A 449 21.59 13.59 -43.26
C LEU A 449 22.10 14.52 -44.38
N GLY A 450 22.92 15.51 -44.05
CA GLY A 450 23.45 16.50 -45.00
C GLY A 450 24.93 16.89 -44.84
N SER A 451 25.55 16.72 -43.65
CA SER A 451 26.87 17.32 -43.37
C SER A 451 27.95 16.36 -42.85
N VAL A 452 27.59 15.18 -42.31
CA VAL A 452 28.58 14.26 -41.69
C VAL A 452 29.21 13.28 -42.69
N GLN A 453 28.60 13.09 -43.87
CA GLN A 453 29.10 12.19 -44.93
C GLN A 453 30.52 12.51 -45.45
N LYS A 454 31.08 13.69 -45.11
CA LYS A 454 32.44 14.13 -45.48
C LYS A 454 33.53 13.93 -44.40
N ARG A 455 33.22 13.34 -43.24
CA ARG A 455 34.22 13.06 -42.18
C ARG A 455 34.37 11.57 -41.80
N ALA A 456 33.49 10.70 -42.27
CA ALA A 456 33.59 9.25 -42.04
C ALA A 456 34.66 8.52 -42.88
N SER A 457 35.39 9.23 -43.77
CA SER A 457 36.43 8.65 -44.64
C SER A 457 37.81 8.52 -44.00
N ALA A 458 37.99 8.94 -42.74
CA ALA A 458 39.32 9.11 -42.11
C ALA A 458 39.62 8.16 -40.94
N ILE A 459 38.67 7.31 -40.50
CA ILE A 459 38.86 6.39 -39.36
C ILE A 459 38.44 4.97 -39.75
N GLN A 460 39.00 4.47 -40.86
CA GLN A 460 38.87 3.08 -41.29
C GLN A 460 40.22 2.46 -41.64
N ALA A 461 41.21 2.72 -40.79
CA ALA A 461 42.57 2.17 -40.92
C ALA A 461 43.29 2.09 -39.57
N PHE A 462 42.84 1.25 -38.63
CA PHE A 462 43.74 0.61 -37.66
C PHE A 462 43.17 -0.68 -37.04
N SER A 463 43.99 -1.74 -37.08
CA SER A 463 43.94 -2.93 -36.22
C SER A 463 42.77 -3.92 -36.33
N THR A 464 42.77 -4.70 -37.42
CA THR A 464 42.54 -6.14 -37.30
C THR A 464 43.56 -6.81 -36.36
N LYS A 465 43.13 -7.61 -35.36
CA LYS A 465 43.71 -8.92 -34.97
C LYS A 465 43.10 -9.52 -33.68
N ALA A 466 42.31 -10.58 -33.84
CA ALA A 466 42.12 -11.75 -32.94
C ALA A 466 40.96 -12.60 -33.52
N GLN A 467 41.21 -13.47 -34.49
CA GLN A 467 41.38 -14.93 -34.28
C GLN A 467 40.22 -15.56 -33.48
N PHE A 468 39.19 -16.10 -34.14
CA PHE A 468 39.08 -17.48 -34.68
C PHE A 468 39.06 -18.62 -33.64
N SER A 469 37.85 -19.02 -33.23
CA SER A 469 37.39 -20.43 -33.06
C SER A 469 35.90 -20.43 -32.65
N GLY A 470 35.02 -21.30 -33.15
CA GLY A 470 35.10 -22.16 -34.32
C GLY A 470 33.80 -22.98 -34.51
N MET A 471 33.32 -23.11 -35.75
CA MET A 471 32.34 -24.11 -36.23
C MET A 471 30.90 -24.07 -35.66
N ARG A 472 29.87 -24.68 -36.29
CA ARG A 472 29.44 -24.86 -37.71
C ARG A 472 28.13 -25.68 -37.64
N LYS A 473 27.23 -25.56 -38.64
CA LYS A 473 26.04 -26.44 -38.87
C LYS A 473 24.90 -26.30 -37.84
N GLN A 474 23.63 -26.60 -38.12
CA GLN A 474 22.99 -27.05 -39.38
C GLN A 474 21.53 -26.57 -39.48
N ARG A 475 20.98 -26.59 -40.70
CA ARG A 475 19.57 -26.34 -41.03
C ARG A 475 18.97 -27.65 -41.56
N SER A 476 17.90 -28.16 -40.96
CA SER A 476 17.05 -29.27 -41.46
C SER A 476 15.81 -29.37 -40.55
N LEU A 477 14.60 -29.13 -41.08
CA LEU A 477 13.67 -30.15 -41.61
C LEU A 477 13.18 -31.14 -40.56
N LEU A 478 11.86 -31.19 -40.32
CA LEU A 478 10.99 -32.30 -40.77
C LEU A 478 9.49 -31.96 -40.56
N SER A 479 8.63 -32.72 -41.22
CA SER A 479 7.17 -32.55 -41.33
C SER A 479 6.41 -33.71 -40.66
N LEU A 480 5.12 -33.48 -40.41
CA LEU A 480 3.96 -34.42 -40.47
C LEU A 480 4.15 -35.90 -40.08
N ASP A 481 3.27 -36.39 -39.20
CA ASP A 481 2.41 -37.56 -39.49
C ASP A 481 1.22 -37.67 -38.50
N ASP A 482 0.07 -38.11 -39.03
CA ASP A 482 -1.23 -38.46 -38.41
C ASP A 482 -1.42 -40.01 -38.53
N PRO A 483 -2.58 -40.70 -38.30
CA PRO A 483 -3.86 -40.40 -37.61
C PRO A 483 -4.31 -41.55 -36.64
N ILE A 484 -5.58 -41.57 -36.16
CA ILE A 484 -6.52 -42.73 -36.17
C ILE A 484 -7.95 -42.31 -35.71
N VAL A 485 -8.99 -43.11 -36.04
CA VAL A 485 -10.36 -42.64 -36.32
C VAL A 485 -11.49 -43.62 -35.85
N VAL A 486 -12.53 -43.07 -35.18
CA VAL A 486 -13.99 -43.40 -35.25
C VAL A 486 -14.68 -44.60 -34.51
N ASN A 487 -15.93 -44.32 -34.04
CA ASN A 487 -17.08 -45.20 -33.66
C ASN A 487 -17.07 -46.01 -32.33
N ALA A 488 -18.20 -46.35 -31.66
CA ALA A 488 -19.60 -45.86 -31.71
C ALA A 488 -20.45 -46.31 -30.46
N LEU A 489 -21.54 -45.56 -30.18
CA LEU A 489 -22.88 -45.94 -29.65
C LEU A 489 -23.16 -47.00 -28.53
N GLN A 490 -24.13 -46.60 -27.68
CA GLN A 490 -25.16 -47.39 -26.93
C GLN A 490 -24.82 -48.11 -25.59
N GLY A 491 -25.69 -47.90 -24.57
CA GLY A 491 -25.68 -48.65 -23.30
C GLY A 491 -26.34 -47.98 -22.07
N LEU A 492 -27.68 -47.86 -22.05
CA LEU A 492 -28.50 -47.75 -20.82
C LEU A 492 -29.06 -49.16 -20.47
N PRO A 493 -29.73 -49.45 -19.33
CA PRO A 493 -30.26 -48.58 -18.25
C PRO A 493 -29.64 -48.95 -16.87
N SER A 494 -30.22 -48.90 -15.65
CA SER A 494 -31.56 -48.56 -15.08
C SER A 494 -31.45 -48.38 -13.55
N GLY A 495 -32.36 -47.62 -12.91
CA GLY A 495 -32.74 -47.84 -11.50
C GLY A 495 -32.85 -46.61 -10.58
N ALA A 496 -34.07 -46.29 -10.16
CA ALA A 496 -34.42 -45.49 -8.98
C ALA A 496 -35.37 -46.35 -8.10
N PRO A 497 -36.07 -45.88 -7.03
CA PRO A 497 -36.00 -44.63 -6.27
C PRO A 497 -36.09 -44.84 -4.71
N GLY A 498 -36.22 -43.74 -3.94
CA GLY A 498 -36.78 -43.73 -2.57
C GLY A 498 -35.75 -43.57 -1.43
N SER A 499 -36.10 -43.06 -0.23
CA SER A 499 -37.39 -42.54 0.25
C SER A 499 -37.19 -41.55 1.44
N SER A 500 -38.29 -40.95 1.92
CA SER A 500 -38.33 -39.80 2.85
C SER A 500 -38.78 -40.12 4.29
N SER A 501 -38.21 -39.44 5.30
CA SER A 501 -38.86 -38.99 6.58
C SER A 501 -37.78 -38.33 7.49
N VAL A 502 -37.92 -37.08 7.96
CA VAL A 502 -38.78 -36.55 9.06
C VAL A 502 -38.42 -37.08 10.44
N ILE A 503 -37.94 -36.19 11.32
CA ILE A 503 -38.27 -36.04 12.76
C ILE A 503 -37.85 -34.63 13.20
N ALA A 504 -38.56 -34.05 14.16
CA ALA A 504 -38.34 -32.69 14.67
C ALA A 504 -38.00 -32.66 16.16
N SER A 505 -37.48 -31.51 16.60
CA SER A 505 -37.51 -30.98 17.98
C SER A 505 -36.52 -31.52 19.03
N ALA A 506 -35.49 -30.71 19.32
CA ALA A 506 -34.98 -30.49 20.68
C ALA A 506 -34.28 -29.11 20.76
N GLN A 507 -34.66 -28.29 21.74
CA GLN A 507 -33.97 -27.02 22.04
C GLN A 507 -33.00 -27.19 23.23
N ASN A 508 -31.85 -26.53 23.13
CA ASN A 508 -31.05 -25.87 24.19
C ASN A 508 -29.56 -26.26 24.23
N ALA A 509 -28.71 -25.29 23.89
CA ALA A 509 -27.47 -24.90 24.59
C ALA A 509 -26.65 -23.99 23.66
N ALA A 510 -26.37 -22.75 24.08
CA ALA A 510 -25.64 -21.80 23.25
C ALA A 510 -24.14 -22.17 23.15
N SER A 511 -23.73 -22.59 21.96
CA SER A 511 -22.33 -22.66 21.50
C SER A 511 -22.08 -21.49 20.54
N PRO A 512 -20.81 -21.08 20.27
CA PRO A 512 -20.54 -19.97 19.38
C PRO A 512 -21.09 -20.28 17.98
N GLU A 513 -21.97 -19.42 17.47
CA GLU A 513 -22.74 -19.68 16.25
C GLU A 513 -21.82 -19.93 15.05
N PHE A 514 -21.76 -21.20 14.61
CA PHE A 514 -21.22 -21.54 13.30
C PHE A 514 -22.13 -20.90 12.25
N ARG A 515 -21.70 -19.76 11.71
CA ARG A 515 -22.44 -19.02 10.69
C ARG A 515 -22.64 -19.89 9.45
N ASN A 516 -23.86 -20.37 9.24
CA ASN A 516 -24.19 -21.18 8.08
C ASN A 516 -24.07 -20.35 6.79
N LEU A 517 -22.99 -20.53 6.04
CA LEU A 517 -22.69 -19.75 4.84
C LEU A 517 -23.70 -19.97 3.70
N ASN A 518 -24.49 -21.04 3.76
CA ASN A 518 -25.49 -21.38 2.76
C ASN A 518 -26.86 -20.73 3.03
N GLU A 519 -27.06 -20.12 4.21
CA GLU A 519 -28.31 -19.43 4.54
C GLU A 519 -28.37 -18.02 3.92
N ASN A 520 -29.49 -17.74 3.25
CA ASN A 520 -29.82 -16.41 2.75
C ASN A 520 -29.97 -15.41 3.90
N LYS A 521 -29.74 -14.12 3.62
CA LYS A 521 -29.98 -13.08 4.62
C LYS A 521 -31.49 -12.94 4.90
N PRO A 522 -31.89 -12.48 6.10
CA PRO A 522 -33.29 -12.15 6.38
C PRO A 522 -33.87 -11.22 5.32
N GLY A 523 -34.95 -11.65 4.67
CA GLY A 523 -35.62 -10.91 3.59
C GLY A 523 -35.10 -11.13 2.16
N GLU A 524 -34.05 -11.94 1.94
CA GLU A 524 -33.66 -12.36 0.58
C GLU A 524 -34.59 -13.48 0.09
N PRO A 525 -35.18 -13.38 -1.14
CA PRO A 525 -36.10 -14.38 -1.65
C PRO A 525 -35.40 -15.70 -2.00
N ALA A 526 -36.14 -16.80 -1.91
CA ALA A 526 -35.64 -18.14 -2.18
C ALA A 526 -35.28 -18.33 -3.67
N PHE A 527 -34.20 -19.06 -3.94
CA PHE A 527 -33.77 -19.39 -5.30
C PHE A 527 -34.75 -20.33 -5.99
N GLN A 528 -35.18 -19.99 -7.20
CA GLN A 528 -36.23 -20.73 -7.95
C GLN A 528 -35.65 -21.59 -9.09
N MET A 529 -34.34 -21.47 -9.32
CA MET A 529 -33.56 -22.25 -10.28
C MET A 529 -32.81 -23.39 -9.56
N SER A 530 -32.16 -24.31 -10.28
CA SER A 530 -31.25 -25.29 -9.67
C SER A 530 -29.79 -25.05 -10.07
N MET A 531 -28.86 -25.59 -9.28
CA MET A 531 -27.43 -25.45 -9.53
C MET A 531 -26.65 -26.63 -8.94
N THR A 532 -25.78 -27.22 -9.75
CA THR A 532 -24.87 -28.31 -9.36
C THR A 532 -23.44 -27.78 -9.29
N PRO A 533 -22.66 -28.05 -8.21
CA PRO A 533 -23.04 -28.71 -6.97
C PRO A 533 -23.97 -27.85 -6.09
N GLU A 534 -24.86 -28.49 -5.32
CA GLU A 534 -25.91 -27.76 -4.58
C GLU A 534 -25.48 -27.19 -3.23
N LEU A 535 -24.53 -27.84 -2.55
CA LEU A 535 -24.21 -27.59 -1.13
C LEU A 535 -22.89 -26.85 -0.90
N LYS A 536 -21.86 -27.16 -1.69
CA LYS A 536 -20.52 -26.55 -1.60
C LYS A 536 -19.76 -26.66 -2.92
N ILE A 537 -18.90 -25.69 -3.19
CA ILE A 537 -17.92 -25.73 -4.29
C ILE A 537 -16.58 -26.10 -3.67
N ALA A 538 -16.13 -27.34 -3.92
CA ALA A 538 -14.95 -27.92 -3.28
C ALA A 538 -13.70 -27.76 -4.16
N PHE A 539 -12.78 -26.91 -3.74
CA PHE A 539 -11.46 -26.77 -4.33
C PHE A 539 -10.53 -27.81 -3.71
N ARG A 540 -10.11 -28.80 -4.51
CA ARG A 540 -9.24 -29.90 -4.08
C ARG A 540 -7.83 -29.73 -4.61
N SER A 541 -6.85 -29.69 -3.71
CA SER A 541 -5.42 -29.72 -4.03
C SER A 541 -4.61 -29.91 -2.75
N ASN A 542 -3.51 -30.66 -2.83
CA ASN A 542 -2.52 -30.76 -1.74
C ASN A 542 -1.62 -29.51 -1.65
N ASN A 543 -1.71 -28.59 -2.62
CA ASN A 543 -1.08 -27.28 -2.59
C ASN A 543 -2.07 -26.21 -3.08
N LEU A 544 -2.72 -25.51 -2.13
CA LEU A 544 -3.65 -24.42 -2.42
C LEU A 544 -2.96 -23.08 -2.76
N CYS A 545 -1.62 -23.00 -2.68
CA CYS A 545 -0.89 -21.75 -2.87
C CYS A 545 -0.19 -21.72 -4.25
N GLY A 546 -0.49 -20.71 -5.06
CA GLY A 546 0.22 -20.43 -6.31
C GLY A 546 -0.26 -21.18 -7.57
N GLN A 547 -1.10 -22.22 -7.45
CA GLN A 547 -1.73 -22.88 -8.60
C GLN A 547 -3.22 -22.54 -8.69
N ALA A 548 -3.70 -22.21 -9.90
CA ALA A 548 -5.11 -21.92 -10.14
C ALA A 548 -5.94 -23.22 -10.21
N ILE A 549 -6.93 -23.35 -9.33
CA ILE A 549 -7.80 -24.54 -9.23
C ILE A 549 -9.18 -24.17 -9.78
N THR A 550 -9.63 -24.86 -10.82
CA THR A 550 -10.96 -24.59 -11.43
C THR A 550 -11.92 -25.74 -11.16
N VAL A 551 -13.07 -25.40 -10.57
CA VAL A 551 -14.18 -26.32 -10.29
C VAL A 551 -15.31 -26.03 -11.27
N PRO A 552 -15.83 -27.04 -11.99
CA PRO A 552 -17.01 -26.88 -12.82
C PRO A 552 -18.28 -26.80 -11.94
N ALA A 553 -19.21 -25.94 -12.32
CA ALA A 553 -20.56 -25.89 -11.80
C ALA A 553 -21.54 -25.68 -12.95
N THR A 554 -22.84 -25.89 -12.75
CA THR A 554 -23.86 -25.71 -13.77
C THR A 554 -25.10 -25.07 -13.15
N ILE A 555 -25.58 -23.97 -13.72
CA ILE A 555 -26.88 -23.37 -13.38
C ILE A 555 -27.93 -23.88 -14.36
N ILE A 556 -29.10 -24.30 -13.88
CA ILE A 556 -30.19 -24.82 -14.70
C ILE A 556 -31.46 -24.00 -14.43
N ASN A 557 -32.10 -23.50 -15.49
CA ASN A 557 -33.36 -22.77 -15.35
C ASN A 557 -34.55 -23.74 -15.26
N THR A 558 -34.95 -24.07 -14.04
CA THR A 558 -36.15 -24.86 -13.75
C THR A 558 -37.45 -24.05 -13.82
N THR A 559 -37.39 -22.74 -14.07
CA THR A 559 -38.58 -21.88 -14.21
C THR A 559 -39.08 -21.90 -15.67
N PRO A 560 -40.40 -21.69 -15.92
CA PRO A 560 -40.95 -21.64 -17.28
C PRO A 560 -40.66 -20.32 -18.02
N LEU A 561 -39.94 -19.37 -17.40
CA LEU A 561 -39.71 -18.04 -17.93
C LEU A 561 -38.23 -17.80 -18.28
N LEU A 562 -37.98 -16.80 -19.12
CA LEU A 562 -36.62 -16.30 -19.36
C LEU A 562 -36.08 -15.68 -18.06
N GLN A 563 -34.87 -16.10 -17.65
CA GLN A 563 -34.20 -15.62 -16.45
C GLN A 563 -32.85 -14.99 -16.83
N ALA A 564 -32.42 -13.98 -16.09
CA ALA A 564 -31.04 -13.51 -16.05
C ALA A 564 -30.42 -13.95 -14.72
N PHE A 565 -29.15 -14.38 -14.74
CA PHE A 565 -28.41 -14.76 -13.55
C PHE A 565 -27.17 -13.88 -13.34
N LYS A 566 -26.72 -13.78 -12.08
CA LYS A 566 -25.49 -13.09 -11.69
C LYS A 566 -24.86 -13.75 -10.48
N VAL A 567 -23.62 -14.21 -10.64
CA VAL A 567 -22.80 -14.78 -9.56
C VAL A 567 -21.93 -13.69 -8.96
N LYS A 568 -21.96 -13.57 -7.63
CA LYS A 568 -21.03 -12.73 -6.84
C LYS A 568 -20.21 -13.65 -5.93
N THR A 569 -18.96 -13.28 -5.66
CA THR A 569 -18.08 -14.00 -4.72
C THR A 569 -17.85 -13.15 -3.46
N THR A 570 -17.30 -13.74 -2.38
CA THR A 570 -16.87 -12.98 -1.20
C THR A 570 -15.58 -12.18 -1.39
N SER A 571 -14.71 -12.60 -2.31
CA SER A 571 -13.52 -11.85 -2.74
C SER A 571 -13.36 -11.99 -4.24
N ASN A 572 -13.25 -10.85 -4.92
CA ASN A 572 -12.96 -10.81 -6.36
C ASN A 572 -11.46 -10.88 -6.64
N ASP A 573 -10.60 -11.03 -5.64
CA ASP A 573 -9.14 -11.06 -5.83
C ASP A 573 -8.67 -12.50 -6.01
N ILE A 574 -9.22 -13.42 -5.20
CA ILE A 574 -8.85 -14.85 -5.18
C ILE A 574 -9.80 -15.75 -5.97
N PHE A 575 -10.96 -15.23 -6.43
CA PHE A 575 -11.92 -16.01 -7.23
C PHE A 575 -12.21 -15.38 -8.60
N ARG A 576 -12.41 -16.23 -9.60
CA ARG A 576 -12.93 -15.88 -10.93
C ARG A 576 -14.11 -16.80 -11.24
N VAL A 577 -15.18 -16.25 -11.83
CA VAL A 577 -16.35 -17.02 -12.29
C VAL A 577 -16.57 -16.69 -13.77
N SER A 578 -16.70 -17.72 -14.61
CA SER A 578 -16.90 -17.57 -16.04
C SER A 578 -18.01 -18.51 -16.55
N PRO A 579 -19.09 -18.00 -17.16
CA PRO A 579 -19.52 -16.60 -17.19
C PRO A 579 -20.00 -16.10 -15.81
N PRO A 580 -19.69 -14.85 -15.41
CA PRO A 580 -20.14 -14.30 -14.11
C PRO A 580 -21.62 -13.86 -14.11
N LEU A 581 -22.21 -13.67 -15.29
CA LEU A 581 -23.60 -13.28 -15.51
C LEU A 581 -24.05 -13.72 -16.92
N GLY A 582 -25.35 -13.90 -17.11
CA GLY A 582 -25.92 -14.31 -18.40
C GLY A 582 -27.45 -14.33 -18.39
N ILE A 583 -28.03 -14.72 -19.52
CA ILE A 583 -29.46 -14.97 -19.71
C ILE A 583 -29.63 -16.46 -20.03
N ILE A 584 -30.68 -17.08 -19.51
CA ILE A 584 -30.92 -18.53 -19.57
C ILE A 584 -32.41 -18.80 -19.80
N ARG A 585 -32.72 -19.57 -20.85
CA ARG A 585 -34.08 -19.93 -21.25
C ARG A 585 -34.64 -21.03 -20.36
N ALA A 586 -35.96 -21.20 -20.36
CA ALA A 586 -36.61 -22.28 -19.60
C ALA A 586 -36.05 -23.66 -20.03
N GLY A 587 -35.65 -24.48 -19.06
CA GLY A 587 -35.03 -25.80 -19.29
C GLY A 587 -33.57 -25.77 -19.76
N GLU A 588 -32.98 -24.61 -19.99
CA GLU A 588 -31.57 -24.49 -20.40
C GLU A 588 -30.63 -24.66 -19.20
N ALA A 589 -29.42 -25.18 -19.47
CA ALA A 589 -28.36 -25.38 -18.49
C ALA A 589 -27.07 -24.67 -18.96
N ILE A 590 -26.51 -23.80 -18.14
CA ILE A 590 -25.30 -23.03 -18.43
C ILE A 590 -24.15 -23.53 -17.55
N PRO A 591 -23.06 -24.06 -18.14
CA PRO A 591 -21.86 -24.42 -17.40
C PRO A 591 -21.11 -23.16 -16.96
N LEU A 592 -20.59 -23.22 -15.74
CA LEU A 592 -19.73 -22.23 -15.11
C LEU A 592 -18.37 -22.86 -14.79
N SER A 593 -17.30 -22.11 -15.03
CA SER A 593 -15.98 -22.38 -14.47
C SER A 593 -15.74 -21.44 -13.30
N ILE A 594 -15.51 -22.02 -12.11
CA ILE A 594 -15.22 -21.27 -10.89
C ILE A 594 -13.76 -21.55 -10.51
N THR A 595 -12.90 -20.55 -10.67
CA THR A 595 -11.46 -20.67 -10.42
C THR A 595 -11.08 -19.99 -9.11
N PHE A 596 -10.29 -20.67 -8.30
CA PHE A 596 -9.58 -20.11 -7.15
C PHE A 596 -8.11 -19.91 -7.49
N SER A 597 -7.55 -18.76 -7.11
CA SER A 597 -6.13 -18.41 -7.31
C SER A 597 -5.68 -17.46 -6.20
N GLY A 598 -5.33 -18.00 -5.03
CA GLY A 598 -4.80 -17.25 -3.88
C GLY A 598 -3.27 -17.34 -3.77
N PRO A 599 -2.57 -16.25 -3.39
CA PRO A 599 -1.15 -16.30 -3.03
C PRO A 599 -0.92 -16.92 -1.64
N THR A 600 -1.95 -16.85 -0.77
CA THR A 600 -1.96 -17.39 0.58
C THR A 600 -3.09 -18.40 0.73
N LYS A 601 -2.91 -19.33 1.67
CA LYS A 601 -3.92 -20.30 2.05
C LYS A 601 -5.22 -19.59 2.51
N PRO A 602 -6.39 -19.95 1.96
CA PRO A 602 -7.65 -19.30 2.27
C PRO A 602 -8.19 -19.75 3.63
N GLU A 603 -8.86 -18.84 4.35
CA GLU A 603 -9.49 -19.16 5.63
C GLU A 603 -10.70 -20.10 5.44
N PRO A 604 -10.78 -21.22 6.18
CA PRO A 604 -11.91 -22.13 6.10
C PRO A 604 -13.19 -21.45 6.62
N ASN A 605 -14.34 -21.82 6.05
CA ASN A 605 -15.67 -21.31 6.44
C ASN A 605 -15.82 -19.77 6.39
N LYS A 606 -15.04 -19.09 5.54
CA LYS A 606 -15.16 -17.64 5.28
C LYS A 606 -15.79 -17.30 3.94
N HIS A 607 -15.62 -18.17 2.93
CA HIS A 607 -15.90 -17.85 1.53
C HIS A 607 -17.16 -18.55 0.99
N PHE A 608 -17.94 -17.82 0.19
CA PHE A 608 -19.13 -18.34 -0.48
C PHE A 608 -19.37 -17.62 -1.82
N PHE A 609 -20.23 -18.22 -2.64
CA PHE A 609 -20.74 -17.69 -3.89
C PHE A 609 -22.22 -17.37 -3.71
N ALA A 610 -22.66 -16.17 -4.10
CA ALA A 610 -24.06 -15.75 -4.07
C ALA A 610 -24.60 -15.62 -5.49
N ILE A 611 -25.45 -16.56 -5.88
CA ILE A 611 -26.08 -16.64 -7.19
C ILE A 611 -27.43 -15.98 -7.10
N HIS A 612 -27.65 -14.96 -7.91
CA HIS A 612 -28.89 -14.19 -7.98
C HIS A 612 -29.56 -14.51 -9.32
N HIS A 613 -30.89 -14.58 -9.37
CA HIS A 613 -31.63 -14.56 -10.63
C HIS A 613 -32.78 -13.55 -10.61
N MET A 614 -33.26 -13.17 -11.79
CA MET A 614 -34.43 -12.33 -12.01
C MET A 614 -35.09 -12.69 -13.35
N HIS A 615 -36.41 -12.60 -13.40
CA HIS A 615 -37.18 -12.74 -14.63
C HIS A 615 -36.82 -11.60 -15.61
N VAL A 616 -36.71 -11.94 -16.89
CA VAL A 616 -36.50 -10.99 -17.99
C VAL A 616 -37.80 -10.85 -18.77
N SER A 617 -38.37 -9.64 -18.81
CA SER A 617 -39.57 -9.35 -19.59
C SER A 617 -39.29 -9.45 -21.10
N PRO A 618 -40.30 -9.72 -21.95
CA PRO A 618 -40.09 -9.91 -23.39
C PRO A 618 -39.46 -8.71 -24.12
N GLU A 619 -39.76 -7.49 -23.65
CA GLU A 619 -39.16 -6.22 -24.11
C GLU A 619 -37.67 -6.09 -23.78
N ASP A 620 -37.21 -6.75 -22.71
CA ASP A 620 -35.84 -6.73 -22.22
C ASP A 620 -35.01 -7.92 -22.71
N ALA A 621 -35.64 -8.91 -23.35
CA ALA A 621 -34.99 -10.14 -23.84
C ALA A 621 -33.89 -9.90 -24.89
N CYS A 622 -33.90 -8.76 -25.58
CA CYS A 622 -32.85 -8.36 -26.52
C CYS A 622 -31.70 -7.57 -25.88
N LYS A 623 -31.80 -7.19 -24.60
CA LYS A 623 -30.75 -6.43 -23.91
C LYS A 623 -29.59 -7.34 -23.51
N PRO A 624 -28.33 -6.87 -23.55
CA PRO A 624 -27.20 -7.60 -22.98
C PRO A 624 -27.45 -7.89 -21.50
N ALA A 625 -27.08 -9.10 -21.04
CA ALA A 625 -27.29 -9.53 -19.65
C ALA A 625 -26.73 -8.57 -18.59
N ARG A 626 -25.69 -7.78 -18.93
CA ARG A 626 -25.12 -6.74 -18.06
C ARG A 626 -26.13 -5.63 -17.74
N ASP A 627 -26.93 -5.22 -18.71
CA ASP A 627 -27.75 -4.01 -18.66
C ASP A 627 -29.08 -4.26 -17.93
N LEU A 628 -29.46 -5.52 -17.76
CA LEU A 628 -30.56 -5.96 -16.89
C LEU A 628 -30.24 -5.71 -15.40
N TRP A 629 -28.98 -5.86 -14.98
CA TRP A 629 -28.55 -5.75 -13.58
C TRP A 629 -28.24 -4.30 -13.15
N THR A 630 -29.23 -3.42 -13.26
CA THR A 630 -29.19 -2.01 -12.81
C THR A 630 -29.17 -1.87 -11.28
N ALA A 631 -28.90 -0.66 -10.77
CA ALA A 631 -28.89 -0.40 -9.32
C ALA A 631 -30.26 -0.55 -8.64
N SER A 632 -31.36 -0.47 -9.42
CA SER A 632 -32.74 -0.68 -8.97
C SER A 632 -33.24 -2.12 -9.15
N ALA A 633 -32.49 -2.98 -9.84
CA ALA A 633 -32.89 -4.36 -10.11
C ALA A 633 -32.95 -5.18 -8.81
N ARG A 634 -34.10 -5.78 -8.53
CA ARG A 634 -34.30 -6.69 -7.40
C ARG A 634 -34.25 -8.14 -7.92
N PRO A 635 -33.48 -9.04 -7.29
CA PRO A 635 -33.49 -10.45 -7.67
C PRO A 635 -34.78 -11.13 -7.18
N ASP A 636 -35.32 -12.03 -7.99
CA ASP A 636 -36.48 -12.87 -7.63
C ASP A 636 -36.08 -14.07 -6.76
N GLY A 637 -34.78 -14.38 -6.70
CA GLY A 637 -34.23 -15.41 -5.83
C GLY A 637 -32.72 -15.33 -5.69
N VAL A 638 -32.21 -15.74 -4.53
CA VAL A 638 -30.77 -15.83 -4.21
C VAL A 638 -30.45 -17.21 -3.64
N LYS A 639 -29.33 -17.82 -4.04
CA LYS A 639 -28.73 -18.99 -3.40
C LYS A 639 -27.31 -18.67 -2.96
N ARG A 640 -26.92 -19.12 -1.77
CA ARG A 640 -25.53 -19.06 -1.28
C ARG A 640 -24.96 -20.47 -1.25
N ILE A 641 -23.72 -20.61 -1.74
CA ILE A 641 -22.99 -21.88 -1.78
C ILE A 641 -21.59 -21.64 -1.22
N ALA A 642 -21.26 -22.32 -0.13
CA ALA A 642 -19.96 -22.24 0.51
C ALA A 642 -18.82 -22.72 -0.40
N ALA A 643 -17.66 -22.07 -0.31
CA ALA A 643 -16.41 -22.60 -0.83
C ALA A 643 -15.79 -23.51 0.24
N SER A 644 -15.47 -24.76 -0.10
CA SER A 644 -14.65 -25.63 0.74
C SER A 644 -13.27 -25.83 0.12
N PHE A 645 -12.28 -25.98 0.99
CA PHE A 645 -10.89 -26.19 0.64
C PHE A 645 -10.45 -27.52 1.24
N GLU A 646 -10.18 -28.48 0.36
CA GLU A 646 -9.98 -29.89 0.66
C GLU A 646 -8.63 -30.36 0.09
N ASN A 647 -7.99 -31.31 0.75
CA ASN A 647 -6.89 -32.06 0.16
C ASN A 647 -7.42 -32.99 -0.94
N GLU A 648 -6.54 -33.64 -1.72
CA GLU A 648 -6.96 -34.57 -2.78
C GLU A 648 -7.71 -35.81 -2.25
N ASP A 649 -7.41 -36.23 -1.01
CA ASP A 649 -8.13 -37.30 -0.30
C ASP A 649 -9.53 -36.89 0.23
N GLY A 650 -9.92 -35.62 0.03
CA GLY A 650 -11.18 -35.06 0.50
C GLY A 650 -11.18 -34.66 1.99
N SER A 651 -10.06 -34.79 2.71
CA SER A 651 -9.92 -34.28 4.07
C SER A 651 -9.91 -32.74 4.07
N PRO A 652 -10.47 -32.09 5.12
CA PRO A 652 -10.41 -30.64 5.24
C PRO A 652 -8.95 -30.20 5.42
N HIS A 653 -8.54 -29.17 4.70
CA HIS A 653 -7.17 -28.68 4.75
C HIS A 653 -6.88 -28.07 6.15
N ALA A 654 -6.22 -28.84 7.03
CA ALA A 654 -5.95 -28.46 8.42
C ALA A 654 -5.24 -27.11 8.51
N LEU A 655 -5.73 -26.20 9.38
CA LEU A 655 -5.36 -24.78 9.50
C LEU A 655 -3.84 -24.52 9.53
#